data_AF-A0A1D6NFP1-F1
#
_entry.id   AF-A0A1D6NFP1-F1
#
_cell.length_a   1.000
_cell.length_b   1.000
_cell.length_c   1.000
_cell.angle_alpha   90.00
_cell.angle_beta   90.00
_cell.angle_gamma   90.00
#
_symmetry.space_group_name_H-M   'P 1'
#
loop_
_entity.id
_entity.type
_entity.pdbx_description
1 polymer ?
#
loop_
_entity_poly.entity_id
_entity_poly.type
_entity_poly.pdbx_seq_one_letter_code
_entity_poly.pdbx_strand_id
1 'polypeptide(L)'
;MTAREGLLEAEKLGLSKEQLSRILPIVDATSSDSGAFDNVLELLVRGGRSLPEAVMMMIPEAWQNDVNMDPEKKALYEFLSALMEPWDGPALISFTDGRYLGATLDRNGLRPGRFYVTHSGRVIMGSEVGVVDVPPEDVLRKGRLNPGMMLLVDFENHTVVDDEALKAQYSKAHPYGEWLKRQKIYLKDIVESVPETDRVAPSISSSLSQKNENIDHVGISGILTQLKAFGYTVEALEMLLLPMAKDGVEALGSMGNDTPLAVMSNREKLTFEYFKQMFAQVTNPPIDPIREKIVTSMECMIGPEGDLLETTEKQCNRLALKGPLVSIDEMEAIKKMNYRGWRSKVLDITYPKKSGRKGLEETLNRICAGMSGGIAYVYDVDGKFSARCNNELVDLYHVEEEDDIITLKMMIEQHRRNTESVLARDILSDFDNLLPKFVKVYPRDYKRVLESMKVEKAVAKHAKEPKMANGISVTTKKVQPDQSASRPTHVANAKKYRGFITYERESISYRDPKERVRDWKEVAIESTPGPLLNTQSARCMDCGTPFCHQESSGAGCPLGNKIPEFNELVHQNRWREALDRLLETNNFPEFTGRVCPAPCEGSCVLGIIENPVSIKSIECAIIDKGFEEGWMIPRPPLQRTGRKVAIVGSGPSGLAAADQLNKMGHFVTVFERADRIGGLMMYGVPNMKTDKIGVVQRRVNLMAEEGVTFVVNANVGSDPLYSIERLRSENDAVILACGATKPRDLTIPGRELSGVHFAMEFLHANTKSLLDSNLEDGKYISARGKKVVVIGGGDTGTDCIGTSIRHGCTSLVNLELLSKPPSTRAADNPWPQWPRIFRVDYGHQEAATKFGKDPRTYGVLTKRFIGDGNGKVKALEVVRVKWEKVDGRFQLKEMEGSEEIIEADLVLLAMGFLGPEATIAEKLGLEKDNRSNFKAQFGDFATSVDGVFAAGDCRRGQSLVVWAITEGRQAAAAVDKYLSRYDQNAAATGDSTPSGTGLVQPVAA
;
A
#
# COMPACT_ATOMS: atom_id res chain seq x y z
N MET A 1 5.45 9.33 23.56
CA MET A 1 4.44 10.11 24.32
C MET A 1 3.17 9.34 24.64
N THR A 2 2.43 8.78 23.68
CA THR A 2 1.12 8.10 23.94
C THR A 2 1.14 7.06 25.06
N ALA A 3 2.20 6.25 25.17
CA ALA A 3 2.34 5.29 26.27
C ALA A 3 2.49 5.94 27.67
N ARG A 4 2.99 7.18 27.72
CA ARG A 4 3.24 7.95 28.95
C ARG A 4 2.05 8.80 29.41
N GLU A 5 1.10 9.09 28.51
CA GLU A 5 -0.07 9.93 28.84
C GLU A 5 -0.94 9.34 29.95
N GLY A 6 -0.99 8.01 30.05
CA GLY A 6 -1.69 7.30 31.13
C GLY A 6 -1.04 7.45 32.51
N LEU A 7 0.20 7.96 32.58
CA LEU A 7 0.98 8.16 33.81
C LEU A 7 1.02 9.62 34.26
N LEU A 8 0.50 10.57 33.48
CA LEU A 8 0.51 11.99 33.82
C LEU A 8 -0.45 12.28 34.98
N GLU A 9 0.04 12.98 36.00
CA GLU A 9 -0.78 13.42 37.13
C GLU A 9 -1.21 14.88 36.95
N ALA A 10 -2.47 15.17 37.32
CA ALA A 10 -3.08 16.47 37.04
C ALA A 10 -2.61 17.60 38.00
N GLU A 11 -2.02 17.22 39.15
CA GLU A 11 -1.68 18.12 40.25
C GLU A 11 -0.66 19.20 39.85
N LYS A 12 0.42 18.82 39.16
CA LYS A 12 1.47 19.77 38.75
C LYS A 12 1.05 20.75 37.66
N LEU A 13 0.06 20.38 36.85
CA LEU A 13 -0.50 21.26 35.83
C LEU A 13 -1.57 22.20 36.42
N GLY A 14 -1.91 22.05 37.70
CA GLY A 14 -3.04 22.76 38.32
C GLY A 14 -4.38 22.39 37.68
N LEU A 15 -4.46 21.21 37.06
CA LEU A 15 -5.64 20.74 36.34
C LEU A 15 -6.39 19.69 37.18
N SER A 16 -7.71 19.67 37.03
CA SER A 16 -8.52 18.50 37.41
C SER A 16 -8.27 17.33 36.46
N LYS A 17 -8.63 16.11 36.86
CA LYS A 17 -8.57 14.94 35.97
C LYS A 17 -9.42 15.14 34.71
N GLU A 18 -10.56 15.82 34.84
CA GLU A 18 -11.41 16.19 33.70
C GLU A 18 -10.71 17.18 32.77
N GLN A 19 -10.02 18.19 33.30
CA GLN A 19 -9.27 19.14 32.45
C GLN A 19 -8.06 18.49 31.78
N LEU A 20 -7.33 17.62 32.49
CA LEU A 20 -6.24 16.85 31.91
C LEU A 20 -6.72 15.98 30.74
N SER A 21 -7.89 15.33 30.87
CA SER A 21 -8.46 14.52 29.78
C SER A 21 -8.78 15.32 28.51
N ARG A 22 -9.00 16.64 28.61
CA ARG A 22 -9.33 17.50 27.46
C ARG A 22 -8.10 17.93 26.66
N ILE A 23 -6.92 17.86 27.25
CA ILE A 23 -5.66 18.22 26.57
C ILE A 23 -4.94 16.99 26.02
N LEU A 24 -5.44 15.77 26.30
CA LEU A 24 -4.94 14.53 25.71
C LEU A 24 -5.65 14.22 24.37
N PRO A 25 -4.95 13.61 23.39
CA PRO A 25 -3.52 13.27 23.42
C PRO A 25 -2.66 14.54 23.27
N ILE A 26 -1.51 14.57 23.95
CA ILE A 26 -0.52 15.65 23.85
C ILE A 26 0.07 15.68 22.43
N VAL A 27 0.26 14.51 21.83
CA VAL A 27 0.74 14.37 20.45
C VAL A 27 -0.36 13.75 19.60
N ASP A 28 -0.94 14.55 18.71
CA ASP A 28 -1.97 14.10 17.77
C ASP A 28 -1.36 13.38 16.56
N ALA A 29 -2.02 12.34 16.06
CA ALA A 29 -1.61 11.57 14.89
C ALA A 29 -1.56 12.39 13.59
N THR A 30 -2.21 13.56 13.56
CA THR A 30 -2.16 14.48 12.41
C THR A 30 -1.09 15.57 12.55
N SER A 31 -0.42 15.67 13.71
CA SER A 31 0.60 16.68 13.96
C SER A 31 1.89 16.40 13.17
N SER A 32 2.55 17.47 12.72
CA SER A 32 3.90 17.37 12.17
C SER A 32 4.91 17.08 13.28
N ASP A 33 6.10 16.58 12.94
CA ASP A 33 7.17 16.33 13.93
C ASP A 33 7.49 17.59 14.77
N SER A 34 7.45 18.78 14.15
CA SER A 34 7.63 20.06 14.87
C SER A 34 6.45 20.38 15.78
N GLY A 35 5.21 20.12 15.34
CA GLY A 35 4.03 20.31 16.20
C GLY A 35 4.01 19.34 17.38
N ALA A 36 4.44 18.09 17.18
CA ALA A 36 4.62 17.12 18.25
C ALA A 36 5.69 17.58 19.25
N PHE A 37 6.81 18.11 18.76
CA PHE A 37 7.87 18.68 19.60
C PHE A 37 7.36 19.87 20.43
N ASP A 38 6.68 20.82 19.80
CA ASP A 38 6.15 22.02 20.47
C ASP A 38 5.14 21.66 21.57
N ASN A 39 4.25 20.68 21.31
CA ASN A 39 3.27 20.25 22.30
C ASN A 39 3.92 19.62 23.55
N VAL A 40 4.96 18.81 23.35
CA VAL A 40 5.70 18.19 24.48
C VAL A 40 6.50 19.25 25.23
N LEU A 41 7.13 20.18 24.51
CA LEU A 41 7.85 21.29 25.12
C LEU A 41 6.92 22.18 25.97
N GLU A 42 5.74 22.52 25.43
CA GLU A 42 4.74 23.28 26.17
C GLU A 42 4.28 22.51 27.41
N LEU A 43 4.00 21.20 27.31
CA LEU A 43 3.63 20.38 28.46
C LEU A 43 4.67 20.44 29.57
N LEU A 44 5.96 20.28 29.24
CA LEU A 44 7.05 20.31 30.22
C LEU A 44 7.18 21.68 30.91
N VAL A 45 7.07 22.77 30.13
CA VAL A 45 7.13 24.14 30.67
C VAL A 45 5.93 24.43 31.57
N ARG A 46 4.72 24.04 31.15
CA ARG A 46 3.48 24.15 31.94
C ARG A 46 3.52 23.29 33.20
N GLY A 47 4.24 22.15 33.16
CA GLY A 47 4.49 21.28 34.29
C GLY A 47 5.49 21.82 35.33
N GLY A 48 6.02 23.03 35.11
CA GLY A 48 6.87 23.74 36.05
C GLY A 48 8.37 23.69 35.74
N ARG A 49 8.77 23.11 34.59
CA ARG A 49 10.17 23.20 34.14
C ARG A 49 10.43 24.54 33.49
N SER A 50 11.64 25.06 33.64
CA SER A 50 12.04 26.22 32.84
C SER A 50 12.19 25.81 31.36
N LEU A 51 12.04 26.77 30.44
CA LEU A 51 12.25 26.49 29.01
C LEU A 51 13.65 25.88 28.73
N PRO A 52 14.76 26.38 29.30
CA PRO A 52 16.07 25.74 29.13
C PRO A 52 16.14 24.32 29.69
N GLU A 53 15.54 24.04 30.85
CA GLU A 53 15.52 22.70 31.45
C GLU A 53 14.75 21.70 30.58
N ALA A 54 13.58 22.10 30.07
CA ALA A 54 12.77 21.28 29.17
C ALA A 54 13.51 20.98 27.87
N VAL A 55 14.17 21.98 27.27
CA VAL A 55 14.99 21.76 26.07
C VAL A 55 16.20 20.86 26.35
N MET A 56 16.87 21.01 27.50
CA MET A 56 17.97 20.11 27.91
C MET A 56 17.51 18.66 28.11
N MET A 57 16.27 18.45 28.55
CA MET A 57 15.66 17.12 28.67
C MET A 57 15.31 16.53 27.29
N MET A 58 14.70 17.33 26.41
CA MET A 58 14.27 16.87 25.09
C MET A 58 15.45 16.68 24.12
N ILE A 59 16.48 17.52 24.21
CA ILE A 59 17.66 17.53 23.34
C ILE A 59 18.93 17.55 24.20
N PRO A 60 19.27 16.41 24.86
CA PRO A 60 20.42 16.35 25.75
C PRO A 60 21.75 16.30 24.98
N GLU A 61 22.84 16.67 25.66
CA GLU A 61 24.20 16.40 25.17
C GLU A 61 24.47 14.89 25.07
N ALA A 62 25.41 14.50 24.19
CA ALA A 62 25.95 13.15 24.22
C ALA A 62 26.72 12.94 25.54
N TRP A 63 26.21 12.07 26.41
CA TRP A 63 26.75 11.89 27.77
C TRP A 63 27.28 10.48 28.04
N GLN A 64 26.72 9.44 27.40
CA GLN A 64 27.03 8.04 27.74
C GLN A 64 28.52 7.73 27.61
N ASN A 65 29.08 7.97 26.42
CA ASN A 65 30.46 7.64 26.07
C ASN A 65 31.44 8.81 26.28
N ASP A 66 30.98 9.98 26.74
CA ASP A 66 31.86 11.08 27.09
C ASP A 66 32.50 10.83 28.46
N VAL A 67 33.82 10.64 28.44
CA VAL A 67 34.65 10.41 29.64
C VAL A 67 35.13 11.71 30.28
N ASN A 68 35.04 12.84 29.57
CA ASN A 68 35.51 14.15 30.02
C ASN A 68 34.36 15.02 30.54
N MET A 69 33.12 14.58 30.41
CA MET A 69 31.95 15.29 30.93
C MET A 69 32.01 15.39 32.46
N ASP A 70 31.68 16.58 32.98
CA ASP A 70 31.52 16.80 34.41
C ASP A 70 30.59 15.75 35.04
N PRO A 71 30.95 15.11 36.18
CA PRO A 71 30.17 14.03 36.78
C PRO A 71 28.74 14.42 37.17
N GLU A 72 28.50 15.65 37.64
CA GLU A 72 27.17 16.10 38.03
C GLU A 72 26.30 16.31 36.78
N LYS A 73 26.88 16.90 35.72
CA LYS A 73 26.22 17.03 34.42
C LYS A 73 25.90 15.68 33.79
N LYS A 74 26.83 14.72 33.85
CA LYS A 74 26.62 13.36 33.36
C LYS A 74 25.49 12.66 34.11
N ALA A 75 25.45 12.80 35.44
CA ALA A 75 24.40 12.24 36.28
C ALA A 75 23.02 12.87 35.99
N LEU A 76 22.96 14.17 35.69
CA LEU A 76 21.72 14.81 35.25
C LEU A 76 21.19 14.17 33.98
N TYR A 77 21.99 14.11 32.90
CA TYR A 77 21.51 13.56 31.64
C TYR A 77 21.18 12.06 31.71
N GLU A 78 21.92 11.31 32.52
CA GLU A 78 21.59 9.92 32.82
C GLU A 78 20.22 9.80 33.53
N PHE A 79 19.94 10.66 34.51
CA PHE A 79 18.63 10.73 35.14
C PHE A 79 17.51 11.12 34.16
N LEU A 80 17.74 12.15 33.32
CA LEU A 80 16.76 12.59 32.31
C LEU A 80 16.45 11.48 31.29
N SER A 81 17.43 10.62 30.97
CA SER A 81 17.21 9.47 30.08
C SER A 81 16.24 8.41 30.64
N ALA A 82 16.01 8.41 31.97
CA ALA A 82 14.97 7.58 32.59
C ALA A 82 13.57 8.18 32.43
N LEU A 83 13.48 9.49 32.18
CA LEU A 83 12.23 10.25 32.04
C LEU A 83 11.77 10.38 30.59
N MET A 84 12.67 10.51 29.62
CA MET A 84 12.29 10.69 28.22
C MET A 84 13.41 10.27 27.28
N GLU A 85 13.04 9.65 26.17
CA GLU A 85 13.96 9.38 25.07
C GLU A 85 14.36 10.68 24.37
N PRO A 86 15.65 10.85 24.03
CA PRO A 86 16.13 12.08 23.41
C PRO A 86 15.58 12.26 21.99
N TRP A 87 15.34 13.52 21.62
CA TRP A 87 14.88 13.90 20.29
C TRP A 87 16.07 14.14 19.35
N ASP A 88 16.46 13.11 18.61
CA ASP A 88 17.57 13.15 17.66
C ASP A 88 17.07 13.33 16.22
N GLY A 89 17.61 14.29 15.47
CA GLY A 89 17.07 14.60 14.13
C GLY A 89 17.11 16.07 13.71
N PRO A 90 16.77 17.04 14.59
CA PRO A 90 16.73 18.45 14.24
C PRO A 90 18.13 19.05 14.04
N ALA A 91 18.37 19.69 12.90
CA ALA A 91 19.68 20.26 12.58
C ALA A 91 20.04 21.51 13.39
N LEU A 92 19.04 22.27 13.87
CA LEU A 92 19.14 23.43 14.76
C LEU A 92 17.71 23.78 15.23
N ILE A 93 17.46 23.83 16.54
CA ILE A 93 16.16 24.24 17.09
C ILE A 93 16.32 25.59 17.76
N SER A 94 15.46 26.55 17.38
CA SER A 94 15.27 27.82 18.07
C SER A 94 13.99 27.79 18.88
N PHE A 95 14.01 28.33 20.09
CA PHE A 95 12.89 28.32 21.02
C PHE A 95 12.77 29.66 21.75
N THR A 96 11.55 30.02 22.16
CA THR A 96 11.30 31.21 22.97
C THR A 96 9.98 31.12 23.72
N ASP A 97 9.93 31.68 24.93
CA ASP A 97 8.71 31.92 25.71
C ASP A 97 8.43 33.42 25.91
N GLY A 98 9.17 34.29 25.18
CA GLY A 98 9.14 35.74 25.33
C GLY A 98 10.11 36.30 26.39
N ARG A 99 10.52 35.51 27.39
CA ARG A 99 11.60 35.88 28.33
C ARG A 99 12.94 35.38 27.83
N TYR A 100 12.98 34.12 27.44
CA TYR A 100 14.16 33.48 26.87
C TYR A 100 14.04 33.43 25.36
N LEU A 101 15.14 33.71 24.66
CA LEU A 101 15.32 33.33 23.25
C LEU A 101 16.56 32.46 23.19
N GLY A 102 16.41 31.22 22.74
CA GLY A 102 17.52 30.30 22.68
C GLY A 102 17.53 29.45 21.44
N ALA A 103 18.66 28.77 21.27
CA ALA A 103 18.83 27.77 20.24
C ALA A 103 19.81 26.69 20.67
N THR A 104 19.53 25.45 20.25
CA THR A 104 20.37 24.29 20.55
C THR A 104 20.55 23.41 19.31
N LEU A 105 21.69 22.74 19.24
CA LEU A 105 21.96 21.68 18.27
C LEU A 105 21.74 20.33 18.95
N ASP A 106 21.25 19.38 18.17
CA ASP A 106 21.24 17.98 18.62
C ASP A 106 22.67 17.50 18.93
N ARG A 107 22.75 16.37 19.63
CA ARG A 107 24.04 15.79 20.03
C ARG A 107 24.88 15.31 18.84
N ASN A 108 24.29 15.16 17.64
CA ASN A 108 25.02 14.80 16.43
C ASN A 108 25.77 15.99 15.83
N GLY A 109 25.22 17.21 15.96
CA GLY A 109 25.80 18.47 15.50
C GLY A 109 26.28 18.44 14.05
N LEU A 110 25.44 17.86 13.19
CA LEU A 110 25.71 17.62 11.76
C LEU A 110 25.66 18.90 10.94
N ARG A 111 24.94 19.93 11.40
CA ARG A 111 24.94 21.27 10.80
C ARG A 111 25.51 22.30 11.77
N PRO A 112 26.35 23.24 11.29
CA PRO A 112 26.92 24.28 12.15
C PRO A 112 25.88 25.36 12.47
N GLY A 113 25.68 25.68 13.75
CA GLY A 113 25.09 26.95 14.18
C GLY A 113 26.18 27.99 14.40
N ARG A 114 26.01 29.22 13.88
CA ARG A 114 26.96 30.33 14.07
C ARG A 114 26.22 31.50 14.69
N PHE A 115 26.87 32.19 15.63
CA PHE A 115 26.27 33.33 16.31
C PHE A 115 27.20 34.55 16.40
N TYR A 116 26.59 35.72 16.51
CA TYR A 116 27.20 37.02 16.76
C TYR A 116 26.47 37.69 17.93
N VAL A 117 27.23 38.32 18.82
CA VAL A 117 26.77 39.26 19.84
C VAL A 117 27.44 40.58 19.53
N THR A 118 26.66 41.65 19.44
CA THR A 118 27.18 42.98 19.06
C THR A 118 27.32 43.91 20.26
N HIS A 119 28.14 44.96 20.12
CA HIS A 119 28.24 46.05 21.10
C HIS A 119 26.93 46.83 21.20
N SER A 120 26.18 46.91 20.10
CA SER A 120 24.81 47.46 20.05
C SER A 120 23.74 46.59 20.74
N GLY A 121 24.09 45.43 21.32
CA GLY A 121 23.18 44.56 22.06
C GLY A 121 22.34 43.61 21.20
N ARG A 122 22.70 43.40 19.92
CA ARG A 122 22.05 42.44 19.03
C ARG A 122 22.67 41.05 19.17
N VAL A 123 21.82 40.02 19.21
CA VAL A 123 22.24 38.62 19.13
C VAL A 123 21.69 38.04 17.83
N ILE A 124 22.58 37.52 16.99
CA ILE A 124 22.25 36.99 15.66
C ILE A 124 22.71 35.55 15.62
N MET A 125 21.86 34.65 15.16
CA MET A 125 22.20 33.25 14.95
C MET A 125 21.70 32.78 13.59
N GLY A 126 22.53 32.00 12.90
CA GLY A 126 22.20 31.43 11.60
C GLY A 126 22.91 30.10 11.36
N SER A 127 22.40 29.33 10.40
CA SER A 127 23.03 28.10 9.93
C SER A 127 24.29 28.35 9.08
N GLU A 128 24.49 29.60 8.64
CA GLU A 128 25.60 30.02 7.77
C GLU A 128 26.12 31.40 8.18
N VAL A 129 27.37 31.69 7.81
CA VAL A 129 27.98 33.00 8.01
C VAL A 129 27.57 33.93 6.87
N GLY A 130 27.27 35.18 7.17
CA GLY A 130 26.95 36.20 6.14
C GLY A 130 25.49 36.28 5.72
N VAL A 131 24.58 35.61 6.44
CA VAL A 131 23.12 35.74 6.23
C VAL A 131 22.62 37.15 6.60
N VAL A 132 23.30 37.81 7.54
CA VAL A 132 23.04 39.18 7.97
C VAL A 132 24.35 39.95 7.97
N ASP A 133 24.36 41.11 7.33
CA ASP A 133 25.51 42.01 7.33
C ASP A 133 25.69 42.66 8.71
N VAL A 134 26.80 42.37 9.37
CA VAL A 134 27.18 42.96 10.66
C VAL A 134 28.51 43.69 10.52
N PRO A 135 28.57 45.01 10.75
CA PRO A 135 29.82 45.76 10.70
C PRO A 135 30.86 45.14 11.65
N PRO A 136 32.10 44.85 11.21
CA PRO A 136 33.11 44.21 12.04
C PRO A 136 33.39 44.93 13.36
N GLU A 137 33.30 46.27 13.37
CA GLU A 137 33.47 47.13 14.55
C GLU A 137 32.37 47.00 15.60
N ASP A 138 31.19 46.49 15.22
CA ASP A 138 30.07 46.27 16.14
C ASP A 138 30.07 44.84 16.71
N VAL A 139 30.97 43.96 16.28
CA VAL A 139 31.02 42.57 16.76
C VAL A 139 31.75 42.47 18.11
N LEU A 140 31.00 42.27 19.20
CA LEU A 140 31.54 42.02 20.54
C LEU A 140 32.08 40.59 20.68
N ARG A 141 31.29 39.60 20.26
CA ARG A 141 31.63 38.16 20.34
C ARG A 141 31.03 37.43 19.13
N LYS A 142 31.76 36.49 18.54
CA LYS A 142 31.22 35.57 17.53
C LYS A 142 31.68 34.15 17.83
N GLY A 143 30.86 33.16 17.50
CA GLY A 143 31.14 31.77 17.86
C GLY A 143 30.42 30.74 16.99
N ARG A 144 30.77 29.47 17.23
CA ARG A 144 30.05 28.31 16.72
C ARG A 144 29.31 27.67 17.88
N LEU A 145 28.06 27.30 17.66
CA LEU A 145 27.35 26.42 18.58
C LEU A 145 27.84 24.98 18.33
N ASN A 146 28.41 24.35 19.35
CA ASN A 146 28.89 22.97 19.27
C ASN A 146 27.74 21.99 19.61
N PRO A 147 27.85 20.70 19.26
CA PRO A 147 26.82 19.70 19.58
C PRO A 147 26.47 19.75 21.08
N GLY A 148 25.17 19.83 21.38
CA GLY A 148 24.66 19.91 22.74
C GLY A 148 24.97 21.21 23.51
N MET A 149 25.57 22.23 22.89
CA MET A 149 25.58 23.58 23.48
C MET A 149 24.22 24.26 23.29
N MET A 150 23.88 25.16 24.21
CA MET A 150 22.73 26.04 24.14
C MET A 150 23.19 27.50 24.09
N LEU A 151 22.76 28.23 23.07
CA LEU A 151 22.81 29.69 23.09
C LEU A 151 21.52 30.17 23.73
N LEU A 152 21.59 30.95 24.80
CA LEU A 152 20.42 31.44 25.51
C LEU A 152 20.56 32.93 25.80
N VAL A 153 19.54 33.71 25.43
CA VAL A 153 19.40 35.12 25.74
C VAL A 153 18.30 35.27 26.78
N ASP A 154 18.62 35.89 27.91
CA ASP A 154 17.65 36.24 28.97
C ASP A 154 17.30 37.73 28.84
N PHE A 155 16.08 38.02 28.38
CA PHE A 155 15.61 39.39 28.19
C PHE A 155 15.30 40.12 29.51
N GLU A 156 15.01 39.41 30.59
CA GLU A 156 14.78 40.04 31.90
C GLU A 156 16.10 40.48 32.54
N ASN A 157 17.12 39.61 32.46
CA ASN A 157 18.44 39.91 33.01
C ASN A 157 19.36 40.66 32.03
N HIS A 158 18.89 40.92 30.80
CA HIS A 158 19.64 41.57 29.72
C HIS A 158 21.02 40.94 29.45
N THR A 159 21.10 39.61 29.47
CA THR A 159 22.37 38.88 29.32
C THR A 159 22.26 37.73 28.34
N VAL A 160 23.38 37.40 27.70
CA VAL A 160 23.56 36.12 27.01
C VAL A 160 24.12 35.16 28.05
N VAL A 161 23.32 34.15 28.41
CA VAL A 161 23.66 33.21 29.48
C VAL A 161 24.79 32.30 29.02
N ASP A 162 25.75 32.07 29.91
CA ASP A 162 26.84 31.15 29.65
C ASP A 162 26.37 29.69 29.75
N ASP A 163 26.72 28.87 28.76
CA ASP A 163 26.24 27.48 28.62
C ASP A 163 26.69 26.59 29.80
N GLU A 164 27.94 26.75 30.27
CA GLU A 164 28.46 25.97 31.40
C GLU A 164 27.77 26.37 32.70
N ALA A 165 27.60 27.67 32.93
CA ALA A 165 26.88 28.18 34.10
C ALA A 165 25.41 27.74 34.11
N LEU A 166 24.73 27.79 32.95
CA LEU A 166 23.36 27.34 32.78
C LEU A 166 23.21 25.85 33.14
N LYS A 167 24.08 25.00 32.61
CA LYS A 167 24.03 23.55 32.86
C LYS A 167 24.45 23.19 34.28
N ALA A 168 25.39 23.94 34.87
CA ALA A 168 25.77 23.80 36.27
C ALA A 168 24.59 24.07 37.21
N GLN A 169 23.75 25.06 36.90
CA GLN A 169 22.54 25.36 37.67
C GLN A 169 21.60 24.14 37.75
N TYR A 170 21.32 23.48 36.62
CA TYR A 170 20.39 22.35 36.61
C TYR A 170 21.01 21.05 37.10
N SER A 171 22.29 20.78 36.80
CA SER A 171 22.98 19.57 37.26
C SER A 171 23.17 19.52 38.77
N LYS A 172 23.26 20.69 39.42
CA LYS A 172 23.36 20.83 40.89
C LYS A 172 22.02 21.02 41.58
N ALA A 173 20.91 21.12 40.85
CA ALA A 173 19.59 21.34 41.42
C ALA A 173 19.14 20.18 42.34
N HIS A 174 19.56 18.96 42.01
CA HIS A 174 19.27 17.75 42.78
C HIS A 174 20.49 16.82 42.82
N PRO A 175 20.59 15.92 43.82
CA PRO A 175 21.70 14.99 43.94
C PRO A 175 21.52 13.76 43.02
N TYR A 176 21.44 13.99 41.70
CA TYR A 176 21.11 12.96 40.69
C TYR A 176 22.04 11.75 40.74
N GLY A 177 23.34 11.97 40.97
CA GLY A 177 24.32 10.88 41.09
C GLY A 177 24.04 9.95 42.26
N GLU A 178 23.55 10.48 43.39
CA GLU A 178 23.16 9.67 44.55
C GLU A 178 21.84 8.96 44.30
N TRP A 179 20.88 9.59 43.62
CA TRP A 179 19.63 8.95 43.20
C TRP A 179 19.88 7.76 42.29
N LEU A 180 20.72 7.93 41.27
CA LEU A 180 21.11 6.87 40.35
C LEU A 180 21.78 5.70 41.06
N LYS A 181 22.74 5.96 41.95
CA LYS A 181 23.40 4.90 42.74
C LYS A 181 22.41 4.12 43.61
N ARG A 182 21.41 4.80 44.18
CA ARG A 182 20.44 4.17 45.07
C ARG A 182 19.35 3.41 44.33
N GLN A 183 18.87 3.89 43.19
CA GLN A 183 17.70 3.32 42.50
C GLN A 183 17.98 2.54 41.23
N LYS A 184 18.96 2.95 40.40
CA LYS A 184 19.25 2.29 39.12
C LYS A 184 19.64 0.84 39.39
N ILE A 185 18.98 -0.08 38.69
CA ILE A 185 19.23 -1.52 38.80
C ILE A 185 20.14 -1.92 37.65
N TYR A 186 21.27 -2.56 37.94
CA TYR A 186 22.12 -3.11 36.89
C TYR A 186 21.79 -4.58 36.67
N LEU A 187 21.81 -5.02 35.41
CA LEU A 187 21.56 -6.42 35.07
C LEU A 187 22.50 -7.39 35.81
N LYS A 188 23.76 -7.00 36.02
CA LYS A 188 24.72 -7.77 36.83
C LYS A 188 24.23 -8.03 38.25
N ASP A 189 23.55 -7.06 38.87
CA ASP A 189 23.07 -7.18 40.25
C ASP A 189 21.92 -8.20 40.33
N ILE A 190 21.11 -8.29 39.26
CA ILE A 190 20.08 -9.32 39.13
C ILE A 190 20.72 -10.70 38.96
N VAL A 191 21.73 -10.83 38.09
CA VAL A 191 22.45 -12.09 37.87
C VAL A 191 23.10 -12.58 39.17
N GLU A 192 23.79 -11.70 39.89
CA GLU A 192 24.42 -12.01 41.18
C GLU A 192 23.40 -12.36 42.27
N SER A 193 22.16 -11.84 42.18
CA SER A 193 21.10 -12.14 43.15
C SER A 193 20.47 -13.53 42.98
N VAL A 194 20.66 -14.18 41.82
CA VAL A 194 20.10 -15.51 41.52
C VAL A 194 21.21 -16.58 41.61
N PRO A 195 21.02 -17.64 42.41
CA PRO A 195 22.00 -18.72 42.52
C PRO A 195 22.35 -19.32 41.14
N GLU A 196 23.62 -19.67 40.90
CA GLU A 196 24.06 -20.31 39.65
C GLU A 196 23.28 -21.59 39.34
N THR A 197 22.87 -22.33 40.37
CA THR A 197 22.06 -23.55 40.24
C THR A 197 20.67 -23.30 39.65
N ASP A 198 20.16 -22.07 39.76
CA ASP A 198 18.83 -21.69 39.30
C ASP A 198 18.88 -20.98 37.93
N ARG A 199 20.08 -20.66 37.43
CA ARG A 199 20.36 -20.03 36.12
C ARG A 199 20.61 -21.07 35.01
N VAL A 200 20.07 -22.27 35.17
CA VAL A 200 20.26 -23.36 34.21
C VAL A 200 19.22 -23.27 33.10
N ALA A 201 19.69 -23.10 31.86
CA ALA A 201 18.84 -23.09 30.70
C ALA A 201 18.12 -24.44 30.50
N PRO A 202 16.82 -24.43 30.13
CA PRO A 202 16.09 -25.67 29.87
C PRO A 202 16.73 -26.44 28.72
N SER A 203 16.87 -27.76 28.88
CA SER A 203 17.41 -28.64 27.85
C SER A 203 16.49 -28.67 26.63
N ILE A 204 17.00 -28.27 25.46
CA ILE A 204 16.26 -28.35 24.20
C ILE A 204 16.26 -29.82 23.75
N SER A 205 15.11 -30.50 23.83
CA SER A 205 15.00 -31.96 23.59
C SER A 205 15.35 -32.43 22.17
N SER A 206 15.67 -31.51 21.25
CA SER A 206 16.06 -31.81 19.87
C SER A 206 17.53 -31.53 19.54
N SER A 207 18.34 -31.01 20.47
CA SER A 207 19.78 -30.86 20.21
C SER A 207 20.49 -32.16 20.59
N LEU A 208 20.88 -32.89 19.54
CA LEU A 208 21.95 -33.91 19.49
C LEU A 208 22.34 -34.53 20.83
N SER A 209 22.00 -35.82 20.98
CA SER A 209 22.48 -36.67 22.07
C SER A 209 23.94 -36.37 22.41
N GLN A 210 24.14 -35.76 23.58
CA GLN A 210 25.45 -35.63 24.21
C GLN A 210 26.03 -37.05 24.34
N LYS A 211 27.09 -37.33 23.56
CA LYS A 211 28.01 -38.49 23.55
C LYS A 211 28.21 -39.09 22.16
N ASN A 212 28.76 -38.32 21.23
CA ASN A 212 29.55 -38.90 20.15
C ASN A 212 30.67 -37.94 19.77
N GLU A 213 31.91 -38.36 20.04
CA GLU A 213 33.17 -37.62 19.86
C GLU A 213 33.58 -37.43 18.38
N ASN A 214 32.64 -37.50 17.43
CA ASN A 214 32.90 -37.22 16.01
C ASN A 214 32.16 -35.95 15.58
N ILE A 215 32.67 -34.80 16.05
CA ILE A 215 32.16 -33.46 15.75
C ILE A 215 32.82 -32.96 14.46
N ASP A 216 32.40 -33.44 13.29
CA ASP A 216 32.78 -32.76 12.05
C ASP A 216 31.66 -32.55 11.02
N HIS A 217 30.56 -33.30 10.99
CA HIS A 217 29.56 -33.12 9.91
C HIS A 217 28.08 -33.26 10.27
N VAL A 218 27.67 -33.00 11.52
CA VAL A 218 26.24 -32.90 11.88
C VAL A 218 25.76 -31.45 12.02
N GLY A 219 26.69 -30.49 12.05
CA GLY A 219 26.40 -29.05 12.02
C GLY A 219 25.82 -28.64 10.67
N ILE A 220 24.76 -27.83 10.69
CA ILE A 220 23.95 -27.38 9.56
C ILE A 220 22.95 -28.43 9.04
N SER A 221 23.35 -29.67 8.70
CA SER A 221 22.40 -30.65 8.12
C SER A 221 21.26 -31.05 9.08
N GLY A 222 21.57 -31.21 10.37
CA GLY A 222 20.59 -31.56 11.41
C GLY A 222 19.65 -30.42 11.81
N ILE A 223 19.98 -29.17 11.45
CA ILE A 223 19.17 -27.97 11.71
C ILE A 223 18.58 -27.35 10.44
N LEU A 224 18.97 -27.84 9.25
CA LEU A 224 18.57 -27.30 7.96
C LEU A 224 17.04 -27.31 7.78
N THR A 225 16.40 -28.38 8.27
CA THR A 225 14.94 -28.54 8.22
C THR A 225 14.26 -27.46 9.05
N GLN A 226 14.79 -27.18 10.25
CA GLN A 226 14.28 -26.14 11.13
C GLN A 226 14.54 -24.76 10.54
N LEU A 227 15.76 -24.48 10.06
CA LEU A 227 16.09 -23.21 9.41
C LEU A 227 15.16 -22.91 8.22
N LYS A 228 14.90 -23.91 7.36
CA LYS A 228 13.93 -23.78 6.26
C LYS A 228 12.51 -23.57 6.76
N ALA A 229 12.08 -24.30 7.79
CA ALA A 229 10.75 -24.13 8.38
C ALA A 229 10.54 -22.76 9.01
N PHE A 230 11.60 -22.15 9.55
CA PHE A 230 11.60 -20.79 10.08
C PHE A 230 11.87 -19.72 9.01
N GLY A 231 11.97 -20.08 7.72
CA GLY A 231 12.08 -19.11 6.62
C GLY A 231 13.49 -18.59 6.31
N TYR A 232 14.55 -19.20 6.84
CA TYR A 232 15.93 -18.83 6.50
C TYR A 232 16.29 -19.32 5.09
N THR A 233 16.87 -18.44 4.27
CA THR A 233 17.41 -18.79 2.94
C THR A 233 18.93 -18.90 2.96
N VAL A 234 19.50 -19.57 1.96
CA VAL A 234 20.96 -19.69 1.81
C VAL A 234 21.59 -18.32 1.62
N GLU A 235 20.97 -17.44 0.84
CA GLU A 235 21.43 -16.08 0.60
C GLU A 235 21.39 -15.25 1.89
N ALA A 236 20.34 -15.37 2.71
CA ALA A 236 20.28 -14.69 4.01
C ALA A 236 21.40 -15.18 4.94
N LEU A 237 21.72 -16.48 4.90
CA LEU A 237 22.82 -17.05 5.66
C LEU A 237 24.19 -16.57 5.18
N GLU A 238 24.46 -16.63 3.87
CA GLU A 238 25.77 -16.34 3.29
C GLU A 238 26.05 -14.85 3.12
N MET A 239 25.05 -14.06 2.72
CA MET A 239 25.24 -12.65 2.38
C MET A 239 24.97 -11.71 3.54
N LEU A 240 24.19 -12.10 4.54
CA LEU A 240 23.83 -11.22 5.66
C LEU A 240 24.40 -11.76 6.97
N LEU A 241 23.98 -12.96 7.39
CA LEU A 241 24.35 -13.53 8.69
C LEU A 241 25.83 -13.88 8.78
N LEU A 242 26.44 -14.43 7.73
CA LEU A 242 27.85 -14.81 7.74
C LEU A 242 28.78 -13.59 7.87
N PRO A 243 28.61 -12.49 7.12
CA PRO A 243 29.33 -11.23 7.38
C PRO A 243 29.09 -10.67 8.78
N MET A 244 27.84 -10.64 9.26
CA MET A 244 27.51 -10.18 10.61
C MET A 244 28.23 -10.99 11.69
N ALA A 245 28.28 -12.32 11.53
CA ALA A 245 28.92 -13.21 12.48
C ALA A 245 30.46 -13.15 12.43
N LYS A 246 31.03 -13.02 11.23
CA LYS A 246 32.49 -13.08 11.02
C LYS A 246 33.16 -11.74 11.30
N ASP A 247 32.57 -10.67 10.78
CA ASP A 247 33.20 -9.35 10.69
C ASP A 247 32.53 -8.33 11.62
N GLY A 248 31.40 -8.70 12.26
CA GLY A 248 30.66 -7.82 13.17
C GLY A 248 29.98 -6.64 12.47
N VAL A 249 29.84 -6.72 11.13
CA VAL A 249 29.27 -5.67 10.29
C VAL A 249 28.10 -6.20 9.48
N GLU A 250 27.07 -5.37 9.31
CA GLU A 250 25.99 -5.67 8.38
C GLU A 250 26.49 -5.54 6.93
N ALA A 251 26.04 -6.42 6.03
CA ALA A 251 26.47 -6.42 4.64
C ALA A 251 25.87 -5.28 3.79
N LEU A 252 24.90 -4.52 4.31
CA LEU A 252 24.31 -3.35 3.67
C LEU A 252 25.18 -2.11 3.96
N GLY A 253 25.46 -1.34 2.91
CA GLY A 253 26.36 -0.18 2.96
C GLY A 253 25.91 0.91 3.93
N SER A 254 26.80 1.89 4.15
CA SER A 254 26.81 2.97 5.15
C SER A 254 25.58 3.93 5.23
N MET A 255 24.43 3.55 4.69
CA MET A 255 23.20 4.34 4.56
C MET A 255 22.06 3.85 5.47
N GLY A 256 22.24 2.71 6.16
CA GLY A 256 21.22 2.08 6.99
C GLY A 256 20.04 1.49 6.21
N ASN A 257 19.09 0.92 6.94
CA ASN A 257 17.85 0.31 6.47
C ASN A 257 16.67 1.25 6.76
N ASP A 258 15.98 1.73 5.73
CA ASP A 258 14.85 2.68 5.81
C ASP A 258 13.47 2.00 5.85
N THR A 259 13.43 0.67 5.99
CA THR A 259 12.16 -0.06 6.16
C THR A 259 11.53 0.25 7.53
N PRO A 260 10.20 0.05 7.70
CA PRO A 260 9.61 0.08 9.03
C PRO A 260 10.29 -0.93 9.96
N LEU A 261 10.40 -0.59 11.26
CA LEU A 261 11.00 -1.48 12.25
C LEU A 261 10.39 -2.88 12.15
N ALA A 262 11.22 -3.93 12.23
CA ALA A 262 10.75 -5.31 12.17
C ALA A 262 9.62 -5.59 13.19
N VAL A 263 9.69 -4.95 14.37
CA VAL A 263 8.67 -5.03 15.42
C VAL A 263 7.32 -4.39 15.05
N MET A 264 7.30 -3.45 14.09
CA MET A 264 6.08 -2.82 13.59
C MET A 264 5.46 -3.60 12.41
N SER A 265 6.11 -4.69 11.96
CA SER A 265 5.55 -5.51 10.89
C SER A 265 4.38 -6.34 11.40
N ASN A 266 3.28 -6.28 10.67
CA ASN A 266 2.13 -7.18 10.77
C ASN A 266 2.39 -8.56 10.12
N ARG A 267 3.65 -8.84 9.75
CA ARG A 267 4.14 -10.14 9.28
C ARG A 267 5.30 -10.60 10.15
N GLU A 268 5.50 -11.91 10.24
CA GLU A 268 6.65 -12.48 10.92
C GLU A 268 7.96 -12.02 10.27
N LYS A 269 8.94 -11.73 11.12
CA LYS A 269 10.27 -11.26 10.73
C LYS A 269 11.32 -12.20 11.29
N LEU A 270 12.36 -12.46 10.49
CA LEU A 270 13.46 -13.31 10.93
C LEU A 270 14.28 -12.58 11.98
N THR A 271 14.86 -13.32 12.93
CA THR A 271 15.58 -12.72 14.07
C THR A 271 16.68 -11.74 13.63
N PHE A 272 17.41 -12.02 12.55
CA PHE A 272 18.45 -11.11 12.05
C PHE A 272 17.92 -9.78 11.51
N GLU A 273 16.63 -9.71 11.12
CA GLU A 273 16.02 -8.47 10.64
C GLU A 273 15.82 -7.43 11.74
N TYR A 274 15.83 -7.86 13.01
CA TYR A 274 15.82 -6.97 14.18
C TYR A 274 17.19 -6.37 14.49
N PHE A 275 18.26 -6.89 13.86
CA PHE A 275 19.65 -6.46 14.06
C PHE A 275 20.20 -5.67 12.86
N LYS A 276 19.30 -5.11 12.05
CA LYS A 276 19.67 -4.20 10.95
C LYS A 276 19.85 -2.79 11.47
N GLN A 277 20.87 -2.09 10.99
CA GLN A 277 21.09 -0.69 11.32
C GLN A 277 20.00 0.15 10.66
N MET A 278 19.00 0.60 11.42
CA MET A 278 17.84 1.36 10.91
C MET A 278 18.15 2.83 10.59
N PHE A 279 19.43 3.20 10.52
CA PHE A 279 19.85 4.59 10.53
C PHE A 279 19.71 5.25 9.14
N ALA A 280 18.51 5.74 8.85
CA ALA A 280 18.24 6.64 7.74
C ALA A 280 18.31 8.12 8.20
N GLN A 281 19.44 8.57 8.73
CA GLN A 281 19.69 10.01 8.75
C GLN A 281 20.48 10.33 7.49
N VAL A 282 19.87 11.06 6.56
CA VAL A 282 20.53 11.58 5.35
C VAL A 282 21.56 12.63 5.80
N THR A 283 22.67 12.18 6.35
CA THR A 283 23.81 13.05 6.64
C THR A 283 24.68 12.98 5.39
N ASN A 284 24.62 14.05 4.61
CA ASN A 284 25.66 14.32 3.63
C ASN A 284 26.54 15.42 4.24
N PRO A 285 27.74 15.09 4.75
CA PRO A 285 28.45 13.80 4.70
C PRO A 285 28.02 12.78 5.79
N PRO A 286 28.35 11.48 5.63
CA PRO A 286 28.14 10.43 6.64
C PRO A 286 28.73 10.80 8.00
N ILE A 287 28.12 10.30 9.09
CA ILE A 287 28.71 10.43 10.43
C ILE A 287 30.06 9.71 10.47
N ASP A 288 31.08 10.34 11.03
CA ASP A 288 32.41 9.74 11.11
C ASP A 288 32.48 8.71 12.28
N PRO A 289 33.29 7.64 12.18
CA PRO A 289 33.34 6.57 13.18
C PRO A 289 33.74 7.05 14.60
N ILE A 290 34.48 8.15 14.71
CA ILE A 290 34.87 8.71 16.01
C ILE A 290 33.65 9.35 16.67
N ARG A 291 32.90 10.15 15.92
CA ARG A 291 31.65 10.75 16.38
C ARG A 291 30.59 9.71 16.68
N GLU A 292 30.45 8.68 15.85
CA GLU A 292 29.54 7.56 16.10
C GLU A 292 29.85 6.90 17.45
N LYS A 293 31.13 6.57 17.72
CA LYS A 293 31.56 5.97 18.99
C LYS A 293 31.26 6.84 20.22
N ILE A 294 31.24 8.16 20.07
CA ILE A 294 31.04 9.11 21.19
C ILE A 294 29.56 9.46 21.38
N VAL A 295 28.81 9.64 20.28
CA VAL A 295 27.43 10.19 20.30
C VAL A 295 26.36 9.11 20.32
N THR A 296 26.66 7.91 19.81
CA THR A 296 25.70 6.79 19.75
C THR A 296 25.93 5.82 20.90
N SER A 297 24.84 5.31 21.47
CA SER A 297 24.86 4.28 22.51
C SER A 297 23.66 3.36 22.33
N MET A 298 23.85 2.07 22.62
CA MET A 298 22.77 1.09 22.73
C MET A 298 22.25 0.97 24.17
N GLU A 299 22.88 1.67 25.12
CA GLU A 299 22.45 1.64 26.52
C GLU A 299 21.04 2.23 26.64
N CYS A 300 20.15 1.48 27.26
CA CYS A 300 18.81 1.94 27.59
C CYS A 300 18.41 1.48 28.99
N MET A 301 17.47 2.20 29.57
CA MET A 301 16.80 1.76 30.79
C MET A 301 15.45 1.17 30.40
N ILE A 302 14.99 0.12 31.06
CA ILE A 302 13.66 -0.48 30.87
C ILE A 302 12.98 -0.64 32.23
N GLY A 303 11.64 -0.62 32.27
CA GLY A 303 10.90 -0.77 33.51
C GLY A 303 9.65 0.05 33.64
N PRO A 304 9.00 0.00 34.82
CA PRO A 304 7.94 0.93 35.18
C PRO A 304 8.45 2.38 35.07
N GLU A 305 7.62 3.23 34.45
CA GLU A 305 7.87 4.66 34.33
C GLU A 305 6.92 5.42 35.27
N GLY A 306 7.31 6.60 35.74
CA GLY A 306 6.47 7.49 36.54
C GLY A 306 5.91 8.64 35.71
N ASP A 307 5.29 9.62 36.37
CA ASP A 307 4.85 10.87 35.74
C ASP A 307 6.06 11.65 35.18
N LEU A 308 5.98 12.04 33.91
CA LEU A 308 7.00 12.82 33.20
C LEU A 308 7.26 14.20 33.84
N LEU A 309 6.26 14.78 34.51
CA LEU A 309 6.36 16.10 35.13
C LEU A 309 7.02 16.05 36.52
N GLU A 310 7.24 14.86 37.07
CA GLU A 310 7.92 14.69 38.35
C GLU A 310 9.44 14.64 38.23
N THR A 311 10.12 15.15 39.27
CA THR A 311 11.56 14.99 39.44
C THR A 311 11.78 14.32 40.79
N THR A 312 11.69 12.99 40.81
CA THR A 312 11.88 12.19 42.02
C THR A 312 12.91 11.10 41.77
N GLU A 313 13.59 10.70 42.84
CA GLU A 313 14.57 9.61 42.80
C GLU A 313 13.98 8.31 42.23
N LYS A 314 12.69 8.02 42.45
CA LYS A 314 12.03 6.79 41.95
C LYS A 314 12.03 6.67 40.42
N GLN A 315 12.13 7.77 39.69
CA GLN A 315 12.12 7.79 38.22
C GLN A 315 13.27 6.97 37.62
N CYS A 316 14.42 6.91 38.31
CA CYS A 316 15.55 6.09 37.88
C CYS A 316 15.57 4.67 38.48
N ASN A 317 14.49 4.20 39.12
CA ASN A 317 14.32 2.80 39.53
C ASN A 317 14.00 1.91 38.31
N ARG A 318 14.96 1.85 37.40
CA ARG A 318 14.87 1.17 36.09
C ARG A 318 15.99 0.15 35.97
N LEU A 319 15.74 -0.91 35.20
CA LEU A 319 16.77 -1.87 34.82
C LEU A 319 17.58 -1.31 33.66
N ALA A 320 18.88 -1.13 33.89
CA ALA A 320 19.83 -0.66 32.89
C ALA A 320 20.40 -1.82 32.08
N LEU A 321 20.29 -1.70 30.76
CA LEU A 321 20.79 -2.66 29.78
C LEU A 321 21.84 -1.99 28.91
N LYS A 322 22.96 -2.69 28.66
CA LYS A 322 24.00 -2.21 27.73
C LYS A 322 23.56 -2.23 26.27
N GLY A 323 22.51 -2.99 25.96
CA GLY A 323 21.99 -3.17 24.62
C GLY A 323 20.79 -4.11 24.59
N PRO A 324 20.23 -4.38 23.41
CA PRO A 324 19.03 -5.21 23.25
C PRO A 324 19.29 -6.71 23.44
N LEU A 325 20.54 -7.12 23.64
CA LEU A 325 20.95 -8.51 23.78
C LEU A 325 21.25 -8.84 25.23
N VAL A 326 20.67 -9.95 25.69
CA VAL A 326 21.01 -10.59 26.97
C VAL A 326 21.53 -12.00 26.68
N SER A 327 22.54 -12.40 27.44
CA SER A 327 23.04 -13.77 27.45
C SER A 327 22.01 -14.74 28.03
N ILE A 328 22.25 -16.03 27.84
CA ILE A 328 21.38 -17.09 28.39
C ILE A 328 21.33 -16.99 29.92
N ASP A 329 22.49 -16.78 30.55
CA ASP A 329 22.60 -16.64 32.01
C ASP A 329 21.82 -15.42 32.53
N GLU A 330 21.95 -14.28 31.85
CA GLU A 330 21.18 -13.06 32.14
C GLU A 330 19.66 -13.28 31.95
N MET A 331 19.25 -13.99 30.89
CA MET A 331 17.84 -14.30 30.63
C MET A 331 17.25 -15.20 31.73
N GLU A 332 17.96 -16.25 32.14
CA GLU A 332 17.48 -17.13 33.23
C GLU A 332 17.44 -16.40 34.58
N ALA A 333 18.43 -15.53 34.86
CA ALA A 333 18.39 -14.65 36.02
C ALA A 333 17.16 -13.73 36.01
N ILE A 334 16.86 -13.08 34.87
CA ILE A 334 15.66 -12.24 34.72
C ILE A 334 14.39 -13.07 34.96
N LYS A 335 14.27 -14.29 34.41
CA LYS A 335 13.10 -15.18 34.61
C LYS A 335 12.86 -15.61 36.07
N LYS A 336 13.88 -15.49 36.91
CA LYS A 336 13.83 -15.84 38.34
C LYS A 336 14.00 -14.64 39.27
N MET A 337 14.04 -13.42 38.71
CA MET A 337 14.35 -12.24 39.50
C MET A 337 13.32 -12.01 40.62
N ASN A 338 13.85 -11.71 41.80
CA ASN A 338 13.10 -11.16 42.94
C ASN A 338 14.02 -10.15 43.63
N TYR A 339 14.29 -9.03 42.96
CA TYR A 339 15.32 -8.08 43.35
C TYR A 339 14.72 -6.70 43.58
N ARG A 340 14.87 -6.13 44.78
CA ARG A 340 14.37 -4.77 45.13
C ARG A 340 12.90 -4.51 44.75
N GLY A 341 12.03 -5.51 44.92
CA GLY A 341 10.60 -5.42 44.59
C GLY A 341 10.26 -5.77 43.15
N TRP A 342 11.25 -5.89 42.26
CA TRP A 342 11.06 -6.39 40.91
C TRP A 342 10.93 -7.91 40.88
N ARG A 343 9.90 -8.38 40.18
CA ARG A 343 9.63 -9.80 39.98
C ARG A 343 9.30 -10.07 38.52
N SER A 344 9.67 -11.24 38.03
CA SER A 344 9.25 -11.72 36.72
C SER A 344 8.24 -12.86 36.85
N LYS A 345 7.49 -13.09 35.77
CA LYS A 345 6.61 -14.23 35.60
C LYS A 345 6.78 -14.78 34.20
N VAL A 346 7.09 -16.06 34.10
CA VAL A 346 7.19 -16.75 32.81
C VAL A 346 5.78 -17.19 32.39
N LEU A 347 5.31 -16.69 31.25
CA LEU A 347 4.09 -17.15 30.61
C LEU A 347 4.45 -18.20 29.57
N ASP A 348 4.20 -19.46 29.87
CA ASP A 348 4.45 -20.57 28.94
C ASP A 348 3.40 -20.57 27.82
N ILE A 349 3.83 -20.28 26.59
CA ILE A 349 2.97 -20.26 25.40
C ILE A 349 2.95 -21.60 24.64
N THR A 350 3.65 -22.61 25.14
CA THR A 350 3.74 -23.91 24.50
C THR A 350 2.54 -24.80 24.82
N TYR A 351 2.26 -25.75 23.92
CA TYR A 351 1.24 -26.78 24.12
C TYR A 351 1.63 -28.10 23.44
N PRO A 352 1.14 -29.25 23.92
CA PRO A 352 1.48 -30.53 23.33
C PRO A 352 0.96 -30.64 21.90
N LYS A 353 1.83 -30.97 20.93
CA LYS A 353 1.46 -31.21 19.53
C LYS A 353 0.29 -32.20 19.37
N LYS A 354 0.25 -33.23 20.23
CA LYS A 354 -0.81 -34.25 20.27
C LYS A 354 -2.21 -33.68 20.55
N SER A 355 -2.29 -32.50 21.17
CA SER A 355 -3.54 -31.83 21.50
C SER A 355 -4.16 -31.09 20.31
N GLY A 356 -3.45 -31.00 19.17
CA GLY A 356 -3.95 -30.42 17.93
C GLY A 356 -4.48 -28.99 18.11
N ARG A 357 -5.50 -28.63 17.33
CA ARG A 357 -6.14 -27.30 17.36
C ARG A 357 -6.75 -26.96 18.73
N LYS A 358 -7.32 -27.95 19.43
CA LYS A 358 -7.91 -27.74 20.75
C LYS A 358 -6.87 -27.33 21.80
N GLY A 359 -5.67 -27.92 21.74
CA GLY A 359 -4.56 -27.52 22.61
C GLY A 359 -4.08 -26.09 22.38
N LEU A 360 -4.16 -25.60 21.14
CA LEU A 360 -3.89 -24.19 20.82
C LEU A 360 -4.95 -23.29 21.44
N GLU A 361 -6.23 -23.59 21.25
CA GLU A 361 -7.35 -22.81 21.81
C GLU A 361 -7.31 -22.78 23.35
N GLU A 362 -7.06 -23.91 24.00
CA GLU A 362 -6.89 -24.00 25.46
C GLU A 362 -5.68 -23.19 25.95
N THR A 363 -4.60 -23.17 25.18
CA THR A 363 -3.39 -22.40 25.51
C THR A 363 -3.60 -20.91 25.29
N LEU A 364 -4.27 -20.51 24.22
CA LEU A 364 -4.69 -19.13 24.01
C LEU A 364 -5.62 -18.69 25.14
N ASN A 365 -6.61 -19.51 25.54
CA ASN A 365 -7.48 -19.22 26.68
C ASN A 365 -6.69 -19.09 28.00
N ARG A 366 -5.69 -19.95 28.23
CA ARG A 366 -4.80 -19.88 29.40
C ARG A 366 -3.91 -18.63 29.39
N ILE A 367 -3.42 -18.22 28.23
CA ILE A 367 -2.65 -16.98 28.04
C ILE A 367 -3.55 -15.76 28.25
N CYS A 368 -4.74 -15.74 27.63
CA CYS A 368 -5.73 -14.68 27.75
C CYS A 368 -6.28 -14.55 29.18
N ALA A 369 -6.47 -15.65 29.92
CA ALA A 369 -6.80 -15.63 31.34
C ALA A 369 -5.66 -15.05 32.22
N GLY A 370 -4.46 -14.88 31.65
CA GLY A 370 -3.32 -14.18 32.25
C GLY A 370 -3.07 -12.77 31.68
N MET A 371 -3.95 -12.24 30.81
CA MET A 371 -3.82 -10.91 30.20
C MET A 371 -5.00 -10.01 30.61
N SER A 372 -4.68 -8.85 31.21
CA SER A 372 -5.65 -7.89 31.78
C SER A 372 -6.25 -6.93 30.75
N GLY A 373 -6.97 -7.44 29.73
CA GLY A 373 -7.69 -6.59 28.77
C GLY A 373 -8.93 -7.26 28.16
N GLY A 374 -10.10 -6.60 28.25
CA GLY A 374 -11.36 -7.01 27.60
C GLY A 374 -12.63 -6.82 28.46
N ILE A 375 -13.82 -6.85 27.85
CA ILE A 375 -15.13 -6.90 28.55
C ILE A 375 -15.56 -8.37 28.62
N ALA A 376 -16.06 -8.81 29.77
CA ALA A 376 -16.67 -10.13 29.92
C ALA A 376 -18.13 -10.01 30.38
N TYR A 377 -18.95 -10.99 30.02
CA TYR A 377 -20.34 -11.10 30.50
C TYR A 377 -20.51 -12.45 31.19
N VAL A 378 -21.05 -12.44 32.40
CA VAL A 378 -21.18 -13.61 33.26
C VAL A 378 -22.65 -13.89 33.56
N TYR A 379 -23.10 -15.11 33.30
CA TYR A 379 -24.45 -15.55 33.63
C TYR A 379 -24.53 -15.99 35.11
N ASP A 380 -25.04 -15.12 35.98
CA ASP A 380 -25.10 -15.31 37.43
C ASP A 380 -26.41 -15.99 37.85
N VAL A 381 -26.45 -17.32 37.74
CA VAL A 381 -27.66 -18.12 38.01
C VAL A 381 -28.10 -18.06 39.47
N ASP A 382 -27.15 -18.03 40.42
CA ASP A 382 -27.41 -18.06 41.86
C ASP A 382 -27.35 -16.69 42.54
N GLY A 383 -27.05 -15.62 41.79
CA GLY A 383 -26.98 -14.24 42.29
C GLY A 383 -25.79 -13.99 43.22
N LYS A 384 -24.76 -14.86 43.18
CA LYS A 384 -23.62 -14.82 44.10
C LYS A 384 -22.32 -14.41 43.45
N PHE A 385 -22.32 -14.07 42.15
CA PHE A 385 -21.09 -13.77 41.41
C PHE A 385 -20.34 -12.57 42.00
N SER A 386 -21.06 -11.52 42.42
CA SER A 386 -20.44 -10.32 43.02
C SER A 386 -19.58 -10.63 44.25
N ALA A 387 -20.03 -11.55 45.12
CA ALA A 387 -19.28 -11.97 46.31
C ALA A 387 -18.07 -12.88 45.99
N ARG A 388 -18.01 -13.42 44.76
CA ARG A 388 -16.93 -14.31 44.27
C ARG A 388 -15.93 -13.58 43.36
N CYS A 389 -16.17 -12.30 43.05
CA CYS A 389 -15.35 -11.51 42.14
C CYS A 389 -14.37 -10.59 42.89
N ASN A 390 -13.12 -10.51 42.41
CA ASN A 390 -12.16 -9.52 42.90
C ASN A 390 -12.37 -8.18 42.17
N ASN A 391 -12.92 -7.19 42.86
CA ASN A 391 -13.29 -5.87 42.30
C ASN A 391 -12.14 -4.85 42.29
N GLU A 392 -10.90 -5.28 42.52
CA GLU A 392 -9.73 -4.40 42.57
C GLU A 392 -9.48 -3.68 41.24
N LEU A 393 -9.68 -4.35 40.10
CA LEU A 393 -9.37 -3.84 38.74
C LEU A 393 -10.59 -3.75 37.81
N VAL A 394 -11.73 -4.26 38.23
CA VAL A 394 -12.95 -4.37 37.41
C VAL A 394 -14.16 -3.88 38.18
N ASP A 395 -15.12 -3.32 37.44
CA ASP A 395 -16.45 -3.03 37.95
C ASP A 395 -17.45 -4.02 37.38
N LEU A 396 -18.50 -4.27 38.16
CA LEU A 396 -19.62 -5.13 37.78
C LEU A 396 -20.83 -4.26 37.47
N TYR A 397 -21.40 -4.44 36.29
CA TYR A 397 -22.58 -3.72 35.83
C TYR A 397 -23.68 -4.70 35.40
N HIS A 398 -24.92 -4.25 35.43
CA HIS A 398 -25.98 -4.93 34.70
C HIS A 398 -25.86 -4.64 33.20
N VAL A 399 -26.34 -5.57 32.39
CA VAL A 399 -26.30 -5.46 30.92
C VAL A 399 -27.53 -4.66 30.48
N GLU A 400 -27.40 -3.33 30.49
CA GLU A 400 -28.50 -2.40 30.22
C GLU A 400 -28.33 -1.62 28.90
N GLU A 401 -27.09 -1.42 28.43
CA GLU A 401 -26.85 -0.71 27.16
C GLU A 401 -27.23 -1.57 25.95
N GLU A 402 -27.95 -0.99 24.98
CA GLU A 402 -28.46 -1.71 23.80
C GLU A 402 -27.33 -2.37 22.98
N ASP A 403 -26.19 -1.68 22.83
CA ASP A 403 -24.99 -2.22 22.19
C ASP A 403 -24.41 -3.44 22.93
N ASP A 404 -24.43 -3.42 24.27
CA ASP A 404 -23.96 -4.54 25.10
C ASP A 404 -24.94 -5.71 25.05
N ILE A 405 -26.25 -5.44 25.04
CA ILE A 405 -27.31 -6.45 24.93
C ILE A 405 -27.20 -7.17 23.59
N ILE A 406 -27.02 -6.41 22.50
CA ILE A 406 -26.82 -6.97 21.15
C ILE A 406 -25.53 -7.79 21.11
N THR A 407 -24.44 -7.26 21.67
CA THR A 407 -23.14 -7.96 21.71
C THR A 407 -23.22 -9.25 22.52
N LEU A 408 -23.84 -9.23 23.71
CA LEU A 408 -24.04 -10.40 24.56
C LEU A 408 -24.92 -11.44 23.88
N LYS A 409 -26.05 -11.01 23.29
CA LYS A 409 -26.97 -11.90 22.56
C LYS A 409 -26.26 -12.56 21.38
N MET A 410 -25.48 -11.77 20.62
CA MET A 410 -24.67 -12.27 19.51
C MET A 410 -23.59 -13.25 20.00
N MET A 411 -22.93 -12.98 21.12
CA MET A 411 -21.94 -13.90 21.71
C MET A 411 -22.57 -15.23 22.15
N ILE A 412 -23.76 -15.20 22.75
CA ILE A 412 -24.48 -16.41 23.17
C ILE A 412 -25.02 -17.16 21.95
N GLU A 413 -25.48 -16.46 20.91
CA GLU A 413 -25.86 -17.06 19.62
C GLU A 413 -24.67 -17.74 18.95
N GLN A 414 -23.52 -17.07 18.91
CA GLN A 414 -22.30 -17.66 18.38
C GLN A 414 -21.85 -18.86 19.22
N HIS A 415 -21.91 -18.76 20.55
CA HIS A 415 -21.59 -19.87 21.44
C HIS A 415 -22.53 -21.07 21.22
N ARG A 416 -23.85 -20.83 21.13
CA ARG A 416 -24.82 -21.88 20.79
C ARG A 416 -24.52 -22.50 19.43
N ARG A 417 -24.27 -21.69 18.40
CA ARG A 417 -23.97 -22.16 17.03
C ARG A 417 -22.71 -23.02 16.99
N ASN A 418 -21.70 -22.66 17.79
CA ASN A 418 -20.39 -23.31 17.76
C ASN A 418 -20.27 -24.51 18.71
N THR A 419 -21.14 -24.62 19.72
CA THR A 419 -21.03 -25.65 20.78
C THR A 419 -22.28 -26.49 20.98
N GLU A 420 -23.39 -26.16 20.31
CA GLU A 420 -24.71 -26.77 20.50
C GLU A 420 -25.23 -26.70 21.95
N SER A 421 -24.72 -25.76 22.74
CA SER A 421 -25.05 -25.62 24.16
C SER A 421 -26.56 -25.47 24.39
N VAL A 422 -27.14 -26.45 25.11
CA VAL A 422 -28.55 -26.45 25.55
C VAL A 422 -28.83 -25.22 26.41
N LEU A 423 -27.92 -24.88 27.33
CA LEU A 423 -28.06 -23.70 28.18
C LEU A 423 -28.09 -22.40 27.36
N ALA A 424 -27.24 -22.28 26.34
CA ALA A 424 -27.25 -21.10 25.48
C ALA A 424 -28.53 -21.00 24.64
N ARG A 425 -29.06 -22.14 24.17
CA ARG A 425 -30.37 -22.20 23.48
C ARG A 425 -31.50 -21.75 24.40
N ASP A 426 -31.53 -22.28 25.63
CA ASP A 426 -32.58 -21.97 26.58
C ASP A 426 -32.51 -20.49 26.99
N ILE A 427 -31.29 -19.97 27.22
CA ILE A 427 -31.04 -18.54 27.44
C ILE A 427 -31.53 -17.69 26.27
N LEU A 428 -31.26 -18.07 25.02
CA LEU A 428 -31.72 -17.29 23.86
C LEU A 428 -33.22 -17.34 23.63
N SER A 429 -33.87 -18.46 24.00
CA SER A 429 -35.32 -18.62 23.87
C SER A 429 -36.11 -17.76 24.87
N ASP A 430 -35.49 -17.39 25.99
CA ASP A 430 -36.08 -16.57 27.05
C ASP A 430 -35.14 -15.40 27.43
N PHE A 431 -34.48 -14.84 26.41
CA PHE A 431 -33.35 -13.93 26.61
C PHE A 431 -33.72 -12.69 27.40
N ASP A 432 -34.87 -12.08 27.10
CA ASP A 432 -35.28 -10.82 27.71
C ASP A 432 -35.60 -10.99 29.21
N ASN A 433 -36.12 -12.16 29.62
CA ASN A 433 -36.37 -12.47 31.03
C ASN A 433 -35.10 -12.90 31.78
N LEU A 434 -34.11 -13.46 31.07
CA LEU A 434 -32.85 -13.93 31.65
C LEU A 434 -31.73 -12.90 31.60
N LEU A 435 -31.89 -11.83 30.81
CA LEU A 435 -30.95 -10.72 30.69
C LEU A 435 -30.56 -10.10 32.05
N PRO A 436 -31.48 -9.88 33.02
CA PRO A 436 -31.11 -9.32 34.33
C PRO A 436 -30.15 -10.20 35.14
N LYS A 437 -30.04 -11.50 34.80
CA LYS A 437 -29.09 -12.43 35.43
C LYS A 437 -27.69 -12.35 34.85
N PHE A 438 -27.47 -11.56 33.80
CA PHE A 438 -26.13 -11.33 33.26
C PHE A 438 -25.46 -10.13 33.93
N VAL A 439 -24.21 -10.35 34.32
CA VAL A 439 -23.33 -9.34 34.91
C VAL A 439 -22.22 -9.03 33.93
N LYS A 440 -22.13 -7.76 33.50
CA LYS A 440 -21.02 -7.24 32.71
C LYS A 440 -19.83 -6.95 33.64
N VAL A 441 -18.72 -7.63 33.42
CA VAL A 441 -17.43 -7.36 34.04
C VAL A 441 -16.67 -6.41 33.13
N TYR A 442 -16.41 -5.21 33.63
CA TYR A 442 -15.87 -4.13 32.83
C TYR A 442 -14.63 -3.55 33.53
N PRO A 443 -13.42 -3.75 32.97
CA PRO A 443 -12.21 -3.15 33.52
C PRO A 443 -12.29 -1.63 33.50
N ARG A 444 -11.97 -0.99 34.63
CA ARG A 444 -12.07 0.47 34.79
C ARG A 444 -11.26 1.23 33.74
N ASP A 445 -10.06 0.73 33.44
CA ASP A 445 -9.18 1.35 32.44
C ASP A 445 -9.69 1.18 31.01
N TYR A 446 -10.29 0.03 30.69
CA TYR A 446 -10.85 -0.22 29.37
C TYR A 446 -12.13 0.59 29.12
N LYS A 447 -12.96 0.76 30.16
CA LYS A 447 -14.15 1.62 30.13
C LYS A 447 -13.79 3.07 29.79
N ARG A 448 -12.78 3.61 30.47
CA ARG A 448 -12.28 4.97 30.26
C ARG A 448 -11.85 5.22 28.81
N VAL A 449 -11.23 4.23 28.15
CA VAL A 449 -10.78 4.33 26.75
C VAL A 449 -11.94 4.27 25.74
N LEU A 450 -12.94 3.42 25.97
CA LEU A 450 -14.09 3.33 25.07
C LEU A 450 -14.99 4.57 25.16
N GLU A 451 -15.14 5.14 26.35
CA GLU A 451 -15.87 6.39 26.57
C GLU A 451 -15.17 7.58 25.87
N SER A 452 -13.83 7.67 25.93
CA SER A 452 -13.08 8.71 25.20
C SER A 452 -13.22 8.57 23.68
N MET A 453 -13.18 7.35 23.15
CA MET A 453 -13.39 7.09 21.71
C MET A 453 -14.82 7.42 21.22
N LYS A 454 -15.85 7.22 22.05
CA LYS A 454 -17.24 7.60 21.71
C LYS A 454 -17.37 9.12 21.58
N VAL A 455 -16.65 9.89 22.40
CA VAL A 455 -16.61 11.36 22.34
C VAL A 455 -15.88 11.86 21.09
N GLU A 456 -14.73 11.29 20.74
CA GLU A 456 -13.96 11.67 19.53
C GLU A 456 -14.75 11.44 18.23
N LYS A 457 -15.46 10.32 18.12
CA LYS A 457 -16.30 10.00 16.95
C LYS A 457 -17.46 10.99 16.76
N ALA A 458 -17.99 11.57 17.83
CA ALA A 458 -19.04 12.58 17.74
C ALA A 458 -18.50 13.91 17.20
N VAL A 459 -17.26 14.28 17.54
CA VAL A 459 -16.60 15.53 17.11
C VAL A 459 -16.18 15.46 15.65
N ALA A 460 -15.63 14.34 15.19
CA ALA A 460 -15.19 14.15 13.79
C ALA A 460 -16.33 14.23 12.75
N LYS A 461 -17.59 14.05 13.16
CA LYS A 461 -18.75 14.09 12.26
C LYS A 461 -19.15 15.50 11.81
N HIS A 462 -18.63 16.55 12.47
CA HIS A 462 -19.03 17.94 12.24
C HIS A 462 -18.06 18.81 11.42
N ALA A 463 -16.86 18.35 11.07
CA ALA A 463 -15.87 19.15 10.33
C ALA A 463 -15.68 18.68 8.87
N LYS A 464 -16.44 19.25 7.93
CA LYS A 464 -16.17 19.16 6.48
C LYS A 464 -16.31 20.55 5.83
N GLU A 465 -15.19 21.18 5.50
CA GLU A 465 -15.05 22.15 4.38
C GLU A 465 -13.56 22.46 4.10
N PRO A 466 -13.13 22.75 2.85
CA PRO A 466 -11.71 22.81 2.48
C PRO A 466 -11.16 24.25 2.35
N LYS A 467 -9.87 24.46 2.67
CA LYS A 467 -9.13 25.68 2.29
C LYS A 467 -7.85 25.38 1.51
N MET A 468 -7.64 26.20 0.48
CA MET A 468 -6.57 26.16 -0.53
C MET A 468 -5.16 26.33 0.07
N ALA A 469 -4.18 25.64 -0.52
CA ALA A 469 -2.76 25.83 -0.24
C ALA A 469 -2.05 26.60 -1.38
N ASN A 470 -1.26 27.60 -0.99
CA ASN A 470 -0.42 28.44 -1.84
C ASN A 470 0.83 27.66 -2.29
N GLY A 471 1.03 27.56 -3.62
CA GLY A 471 2.22 26.94 -4.20
C GLY A 471 3.43 27.88 -4.21
N ILE A 472 4.58 27.38 -3.78
CA ILE A 472 5.90 28.03 -3.93
C ILE A 472 6.58 27.48 -5.19
N SER A 473 6.93 28.38 -6.11
CA SER A 473 7.66 28.10 -7.35
C SER A 473 9.17 28.00 -7.07
N VAL A 474 9.79 26.86 -7.38
CA VAL A 474 11.26 26.68 -7.29
C VAL A 474 11.87 26.78 -8.69
N THR A 475 12.70 27.80 -8.91
CA THR A 475 13.44 28.02 -10.16
C THR A 475 14.83 27.39 -10.05
N THR A 476 15.05 26.22 -10.63
CA THR A 476 16.38 25.60 -10.72
C THR A 476 17.14 26.09 -11.96
N LYS A 477 18.37 26.59 -11.78
CA LYS A 477 19.29 26.96 -12.86
C LYS A 477 19.61 25.74 -13.74
N LYS A 478 19.47 25.92 -15.06
CA LYS A 478 19.85 24.95 -16.10
C LYS A 478 21.35 24.66 -16.04
N VAL A 479 21.70 23.40 -15.80
CA VAL A 479 23.00 22.85 -16.19
C VAL A 479 22.96 22.64 -17.70
N GLN A 480 23.96 23.16 -18.42
CA GLN A 480 24.09 22.98 -19.87
C GLN A 480 24.37 21.51 -20.19
N PRO A 481 23.67 20.90 -21.16
CA PRO A 481 23.96 19.54 -21.58
C PRO A 481 25.19 19.52 -22.48
N ASP A 482 26.24 18.86 -22.01
CA ASP A 482 27.36 18.46 -22.85
C ASP A 482 26.90 17.37 -23.83
N GLN A 483 27.24 17.49 -25.10
CA GLN A 483 26.85 16.54 -26.14
C GLN A 483 27.91 15.42 -26.26
N SER A 484 27.41 14.19 -26.40
CA SER A 484 28.03 13.01 -27.03
C SER A 484 28.74 11.96 -26.16
N ALA A 485 27.93 11.16 -25.46
CA ALA A 485 27.90 9.71 -25.66
C ALA A 485 26.52 9.19 -25.21
N SER A 486 25.72 8.60 -26.10
CA SER A 486 24.44 7.97 -25.71
C SER A 486 24.74 6.83 -24.74
N ARG A 487 24.10 6.83 -23.58
CA ARG A 487 24.26 5.76 -22.58
C ARG A 487 23.81 4.43 -23.20
N PRO A 488 24.47 3.30 -22.90
CA PRO A 488 24.07 2.03 -23.46
C PRO A 488 22.66 1.65 -22.99
N THR A 489 21.86 1.08 -23.87
CA THR A 489 20.48 0.64 -23.57
C THR A 489 20.40 -0.85 -23.21
N HIS A 490 21.40 -1.64 -23.61
CA HIS A 490 21.58 -3.03 -23.24
C HIS A 490 23.07 -3.35 -23.07
N VAL A 491 23.40 -4.08 -22.01
CA VAL A 491 24.75 -4.59 -21.72
C VAL A 491 24.66 -6.03 -21.25
N ALA A 492 25.72 -6.83 -21.46
CA ALA A 492 25.71 -8.25 -21.11
C ALA A 492 25.51 -8.52 -19.60
N ASN A 493 26.11 -7.68 -18.75
CA ASN A 493 26.01 -7.76 -17.29
C ASN A 493 25.71 -6.37 -16.74
N ALA A 494 24.43 -6.01 -16.65
CA ALA A 494 24.05 -4.71 -16.11
C ALA A 494 24.37 -4.65 -14.61
N LYS A 495 24.77 -3.49 -14.11
CA LYS A 495 24.92 -3.22 -12.68
C LYS A 495 23.68 -2.48 -12.20
N LYS A 496 22.94 -3.04 -11.23
CA LYS A 496 21.76 -2.36 -10.66
C LYS A 496 22.09 -1.06 -9.94
N TYR A 497 23.17 -1.03 -9.14
CA TYR A 497 23.51 0.17 -8.40
C TYR A 497 23.71 1.37 -9.35
N ARG A 498 22.85 2.38 -9.21
CA ARG A 498 22.78 3.57 -10.07
C ARG A 498 22.54 3.26 -11.56
N GLY A 499 21.95 2.10 -11.90
CA GLY A 499 21.68 1.70 -13.28
C GLY A 499 20.81 2.70 -14.05
N PHE A 500 19.90 3.41 -13.38
CA PHE A 500 19.10 4.50 -13.96
C PHE A 500 19.91 5.71 -14.44
N ILE A 501 21.12 5.90 -13.90
CA ILE A 501 22.07 6.92 -14.35
C ILE A 501 22.93 6.37 -15.48
N THR A 502 23.34 5.10 -15.41
CA THR A 502 24.28 4.50 -16.37
C THR A 502 23.63 4.10 -17.69
N TYR A 503 22.37 3.67 -17.68
CA TYR A 503 21.70 3.10 -18.85
C TYR A 503 20.61 4.03 -19.39
N GLU A 504 20.36 3.97 -20.69
CA GLU A 504 19.23 4.66 -21.34
C GLU A 504 18.02 3.73 -21.48
N ARG A 505 16.82 4.30 -21.59
CA ARG A 505 15.59 3.52 -21.65
C ARG A 505 15.49 2.94 -23.05
N GLU A 506 15.27 1.65 -23.13
CA GLU A 506 14.86 0.98 -24.35
C GLU A 506 13.66 0.09 -23.99
N SER A 507 12.50 0.40 -24.58
CA SER A 507 11.35 -0.49 -24.48
C SER A 507 11.44 -1.57 -25.56
N ILE A 508 10.61 -2.60 -25.43
CA ILE A 508 10.42 -3.58 -26.50
C ILE A 508 10.10 -2.84 -27.79
N SER A 509 10.89 -3.13 -28.82
CA SER A 509 10.70 -2.53 -30.14
C SER A 509 9.47 -3.13 -30.80
N TYR A 510 8.81 -2.35 -31.63
CA TYR A 510 7.79 -2.87 -32.52
C TYR A 510 8.41 -3.31 -33.84
N ARG A 511 7.79 -4.30 -34.52
CA ARG A 511 8.16 -4.68 -35.89
C ARG A 511 8.07 -3.47 -36.84
N ASP A 512 8.85 -3.49 -37.92
CA ASP A 512 8.86 -2.39 -38.90
C ASP A 512 7.43 -2.10 -39.39
N PRO A 513 6.93 -0.85 -39.28
CA PRO A 513 5.63 -0.44 -39.80
C PRO A 513 5.37 -0.83 -41.26
N LYS A 514 6.39 -0.88 -42.13
CA LYS A 514 6.26 -1.25 -43.55
C LYS A 514 5.97 -2.75 -43.75
N GLU A 515 6.44 -3.58 -42.83
CA GLU A 515 6.26 -5.03 -42.86
C GLU A 515 5.00 -5.44 -42.12
N ARG A 516 4.81 -4.97 -40.88
CA ARG A 516 3.71 -5.41 -39.99
C ARG A 516 2.31 -5.02 -40.46
N VAL A 517 2.19 -4.05 -41.38
CA VAL A 517 0.90 -3.67 -42.00
C VAL A 517 0.40 -4.70 -43.02
N ARG A 518 1.21 -5.70 -43.36
CA ARG A 518 0.86 -6.75 -44.32
C ARG A 518 0.29 -8.00 -43.68
N ASP A 519 0.33 -8.09 -42.34
CA ASP A 519 -0.16 -9.23 -41.58
C ASP A 519 -0.92 -8.79 -40.32
N TRP A 520 -1.46 -9.77 -39.60
CA TRP A 520 -2.22 -9.59 -38.37
C TRP A 520 -1.49 -10.06 -37.11
N LYS A 521 -0.19 -10.40 -37.21
CA LYS A 521 0.61 -10.85 -36.06
C LYS A 521 0.88 -9.68 -35.11
N GLU A 522 1.29 -9.98 -33.88
CA GLU A 522 1.54 -8.95 -32.86
C GLU A 522 2.53 -7.87 -33.36
N VAL A 523 2.24 -6.60 -33.07
CA VAL A 523 3.08 -5.47 -33.49
C VAL A 523 4.36 -5.37 -32.66
N ALA A 524 4.30 -5.79 -31.39
CA ALA A 524 5.46 -5.89 -30.53
C ALA A 524 6.35 -7.06 -30.96
N ILE A 525 7.67 -6.87 -30.89
CA ILE A 525 8.62 -7.98 -31.03
C ILE A 525 8.55 -8.80 -29.74
N GLU A 526 8.58 -10.12 -29.88
CA GLU A 526 8.63 -11.01 -28.72
C GLU A 526 9.86 -10.70 -27.85
N SER A 527 9.63 -10.62 -26.54
CA SER A 527 10.65 -10.16 -25.61
C SER A 527 11.40 -11.34 -25.04
N THR A 528 12.55 -11.63 -25.63
CA THR A 528 13.38 -12.72 -25.15
C THR A 528 14.17 -12.28 -23.91
N PRO A 529 14.22 -13.13 -22.86
CA PRO A 529 15.17 -12.99 -21.76
C PRO A 529 16.58 -12.74 -22.29
N GLY A 530 17.24 -11.69 -21.79
CA GLY A 530 18.56 -11.34 -22.28
C GLY A 530 19.07 -9.98 -21.79
N PRO A 531 20.16 -9.48 -22.41
CA PRO A 531 20.84 -8.24 -22.02
C PRO A 531 19.92 -7.03 -21.90
N LEU A 532 18.94 -6.91 -22.80
CA LEU A 532 17.97 -5.81 -22.79
C LEU A 532 17.15 -5.80 -21.49
N LEU A 533 16.41 -6.88 -21.21
CA LEU A 533 15.53 -6.92 -20.04
C LEU A 533 16.33 -6.85 -18.73
N ASN A 534 17.52 -7.45 -18.68
CA ASN A 534 18.44 -7.35 -17.55
C ASN A 534 18.91 -5.90 -17.30
N THR A 535 19.19 -5.15 -18.38
CA THR A 535 19.63 -3.75 -18.31
C THR A 535 18.46 -2.83 -17.94
N GLN A 536 17.28 -3.08 -18.50
CA GLN A 536 16.12 -2.24 -18.25
C GLN A 536 15.55 -2.45 -16.84
N SER A 537 15.59 -3.68 -16.30
CA SER A 537 15.23 -3.93 -14.90
C SER A 537 16.21 -3.29 -13.91
N ALA A 538 17.51 -3.22 -14.26
CA ALA A 538 18.55 -2.53 -13.49
C ALA A 538 18.33 -1.00 -13.37
N ARG A 539 17.48 -0.40 -14.22
CA ARG A 539 17.06 1.01 -14.08
C ARG A 539 16.10 1.22 -12.92
N CYS A 540 15.53 0.17 -12.32
CA CYS A 540 14.66 0.33 -11.16
C CYS A 540 15.47 0.88 -9.98
N MET A 541 15.01 2.00 -9.41
CA MET A 541 15.67 2.65 -8.29
C MET A 541 15.41 1.96 -6.94
N ASP A 542 14.55 0.94 -6.91
CA ASP A 542 14.16 0.23 -5.69
C ASP A 542 13.65 1.19 -4.60
N CYS A 543 12.70 2.05 -4.97
CA CYS A 543 12.27 3.16 -4.12
C CYS A 543 11.63 2.64 -2.82
N GLY A 544 12.03 3.18 -1.66
CA GLY A 544 11.43 2.86 -0.36
C GLY A 544 9.92 3.13 -0.29
N THR A 545 9.42 4.15 -1.02
CA THR A 545 8.00 4.31 -1.34
C THR A 545 7.77 4.15 -2.85
N PRO A 546 7.47 2.95 -3.36
CA PRO A 546 7.45 2.73 -4.81
C PRO A 546 6.09 3.07 -5.43
N PHE A 547 5.84 4.36 -5.71
CA PHE A 547 4.60 4.88 -6.33
C PHE A 547 4.08 4.11 -7.57
N CYS A 548 4.93 3.35 -8.26
CA CYS A 548 4.50 2.44 -9.31
C CYS A 548 3.51 1.34 -8.85
N HIS A 549 3.50 0.97 -7.56
CA HIS A 549 2.63 -0.07 -6.99
C HIS A 549 1.41 0.46 -6.21
N GLN A 550 1.24 1.79 -6.06
CA GLN A 550 0.20 2.32 -5.18
C GLN A 550 -1.20 2.11 -5.76
N GLU A 551 -2.12 1.60 -4.93
CA GLU A 551 -3.51 1.32 -5.33
C GLU A 551 -4.45 2.51 -5.05
N SER A 552 -4.21 3.24 -3.96
CA SER A 552 -5.18 4.13 -3.32
C SER A 552 -5.12 5.60 -3.74
N SER A 553 -4.05 6.04 -4.40
CA SER A 553 -3.85 7.43 -4.82
C SER A 553 -4.29 7.72 -6.27
N GLY A 554 -4.83 6.71 -6.98
CA GLY A 554 -5.11 6.82 -8.42
C GLY A 554 -3.85 6.96 -9.28
N ALA A 555 -2.68 6.71 -8.69
CA ALA A 555 -1.35 6.75 -9.28
C ALA A 555 -0.69 5.38 -9.09
N GLY A 556 -0.13 4.79 -10.15
CA GLY A 556 0.48 3.46 -10.11
C GLY A 556 -0.39 2.33 -10.69
N CYS A 557 -0.08 1.09 -10.33
CA CYS A 557 -0.78 -0.11 -10.79
C CYS A 557 -2.05 -0.37 -9.95
N PRO A 558 -3.26 -0.41 -10.55
CA PRO A 558 -4.49 -0.71 -9.82
C PRO A 558 -4.58 -2.11 -9.20
N LEU A 559 -3.72 -3.05 -9.61
CA LEU A 559 -3.62 -4.39 -9.02
C LEU A 559 -2.68 -4.46 -7.81
N GLY A 560 -1.93 -3.38 -7.53
CA GLY A 560 -0.90 -3.41 -6.50
C GLY A 560 0.31 -4.27 -6.87
N ASN A 561 0.58 -4.46 -8.17
CA ASN A 561 1.69 -5.31 -8.62
C ASN A 561 3.00 -4.90 -7.94
N LYS A 562 3.72 -5.89 -7.42
CA LYS A 562 4.97 -5.74 -6.67
C LYS A 562 6.16 -5.51 -7.61
N ILE A 563 6.13 -4.36 -8.29
CA ILE A 563 7.00 -4.04 -9.42
C ILE A 563 8.49 -4.01 -9.08
N PRO A 564 8.96 -3.36 -7.99
CA PRO A 564 10.38 -3.39 -7.65
C PRO A 564 10.90 -4.82 -7.46
N GLU A 565 10.08 -5.69 -6.88
CA GLU A 565 10.46 -7.07 -6.56
C GLU A 565 10.59 -7.93 -7.80
N PHE A 566 9.61 -7.95 -8.72
CA PHE A 566 9.77 -8.72 -9.95
C PHE A 566 10.83 -8.12 -10.89
N ASN A 567 11.05 -6.79 -10.86
CA ASN A 567 12.16 -6.19 -11.59
C ASN A 567 13.50 -6.67 -11.04
N GLU A 568 13.64 -6.75 -9.72
CA GLU A 568 14.85 -7.28 -9.10
C GLU A 568 15.08 -8.74 -9.46
N LEU A 569 14.04 -9.57 -9.39
CA LEU A 569 14.12 -10.99 -9.75
C LEU A 569 14.50 -11.17 -11.24
N VAL A 570 13.97 -10.34 -12.15
CA VAL A 570 14.40 -10.32 -13.56
C VAL A 570 15.85 -9.89 -13.71
N HIS A 571 16.30 -8.87 -12.97
CA HIS A 571 17.70 -8.46 -12.95
C HIS A 571 18.64 -9.58 -12.48
N GLN A 572 18.22 -10.36 -11.47
CA GLN A 572 18.95 -11.51 -10.97
C GLN A 572 18.79 -12.77 -11.84
N ASN A 573 18.11 -12.69 -12.99
CA ASN A 573 17.82 -13.82 -13.88
C ASN A 573 16.95 -14.93 -13.22
N ARG A 574 16.20 -14.60 -12.15
CA ARG A 574 15.30 -15.49 -11.38
C ARG A 574 13.87 -15.43 -11.91
N TRP A 575 13.69 -15.87 -13.15
CA TRP A 575 12.43 -15.67 -13.89
C TRP A 575 11.22 -16.40 -13.31
N ARG A 576 11.40 -17.62 -12.78
CA ARG A 576 10.29 -18.38 -12.20
C ARG A 576 9.71 -17.66 -10.99
N GLU A 577 10.58 -17.14 -10.13
CA GLU A 577 10.17 -16.40 -8.94
C GLU A 577 9.56 -15.03 -9.30
N ALA A 578 10.09 -14.38 -10.35
CA ALA A 578 9.45 -13.18 -10.90
C ALA A 578 8.02 -13.46 -11.39
N LEU A 579 7.80 -14.61 -12.04
CA LEU A 579 6.47 -15.06 -12.45
C LEU A 579 5.56 -15.31 -11.25
N ASP A 580 6.03 -16.08 -10.27
CA ASP A 580 5.24 -16.39 -9.07
C ASP A 580 4.83 -15.09 -8.35
N ARG A 581 5.77 -14.14 -8.20
CA ARG A 581 5.53 -12.84 -7.57
C ARG A 581 4.54 -11.96 -8.36
N LEU A 582 4.58 -12.02 -9.69
CA LEU A 582 3.66 -11.30 -10.58
C LEU A 582 2.24 -11.87 -10.53
N LEU A 583 2.11 -13.20 -10.46
CA LEU A 583 0.81 -13.90 -10.44
C LEU A 583 0.07 -13.78 -9.10
N GLU A 584 0.76 -13.40 -8.01
CA GLU A 584 0.10 -13.10 -6.73
C GLU A 584 -0.97 -12.01 -6.87
N THR A 585 -0.68 -10.97 -7.66
CA THR A 585 -1.54 -9.79 -7.80
C THR A 585 -2.28 -9.74 -9.14
N ASN A 586 -1.73 -10.31 -10.22
CA ASN A 586 -2.30 -10.22 -11.56
C ASN A 586 -2.71 -11.59 -12.13
N ASN A 587 -3.98 -11.75 -12.47
CA ASN A 587 -4.49 -12.97 -13.09
C ASN A 587 -3.96 -13.16 -14.52
N PHE A 588 -3.84 -12.06 -15.28
CA PHE A 588 -3.57 -12.08 -16.72
C PHE A 588 -2.47 -11.10 -17.13
N PRO A 589 -1.21 -11.30 -16.69
CA PRO A 589 -0.11 -10.44 -17.09
C PRO A 589 0.10 -10.37 -18.60
N GLU A 590 -0.30 -11.42 -19.33
CA GLU A 590 -0.23 -11.45 -20.79
C GLU A 590 -1.20 -10.48 -21.46
N PHE A 591 -2.29 -10.10 -20.77
CA PHE A 591 -3.22 -9.07 -21.25
C PHE A 591 -2.68 -7.69 -20.90
N THR A 592 -2.37 -7.44 -19.63
CA THR A 592 -1.88 -6.12 -19.17
C THR A 592 -0.55 -5.73 -19.81
N GLY A 593 0.39 -6.68 -19.95
CA GLY A 593 1.67 -6.49 -20.63
C GLY A 593 1.53 -6.06 -22.10
N ARG A 594 0.40 -6.35 -22.76
CA ARG A 594 0.14 -5.98 -24.16
C ARG A 594 -0.74 -4.74 -24.30
N VAL A 595 -1.86 -4.67 -23.58
CA VAL A 595 -2.88 -3.64 -23.81
C VAL A 595 -2.91 -2.52 -22.77
N CYS A 596 -2.34 -2.72 -21.57
CA CYS A 596 -2.39 -1.70 -20.54
C CYS A 596 -1.60 -0.46 -21.00
N PRO A 597 -2.07 0.76 -20.70
CA PRO A 597 -1.29 1.97 -20.95
C PRO A 597 -0.12 2.15 -19.95
N ALA A 598 0.10 1.21 -19.04
CA ALA A 598 1.14 1.24 -18.01
C ALA A 598 1.06 2.45 -17.05
N PRO A 599 -0.03 2.61 -16.26
CA PRO A 599 -0.14 3.66 -15.24
C PRO A 599 1.01 3.62 -14.21
N CYS A 600 1.56 2.44 -13.95
CA CYS A 600 2.77 2.22 -13.17
C CYS A 600 4.00 2.98 -13.69
N GLU A 601 4.19 3.08 -15.00
CA GLU A 601 5.29 3.84 -15.60
C GLU A 601 5.06 5.34 -15.51
N GLY A 602 3.81 5.78 -15.62
CA GLY A 602 3.41 7.17 -15.44
C GLY A 602 3.69 7.70 -14.03
N SER A 603 3.61 6.84 -13.02
CA SER A 603 3.85 7.16 -11.61
C SER A 603 5.22 6.70 -11.09
N CYS A 604 6.09 6.18 -11.96
CA CYS A 604 7.44 5.81 -11.59
C CYS A 604 8.23 7.05 -11.12
N VAL A 605 8.92 6.95 -9.97
CA VAL A 605 9.71 8.05 -9.40
C VAL A 605 10.83 8.50 -10.35
N LEU A 606 11.41 7.55 -11.10
CA LEU A 606 12.44 7.87 -12.10
C LEU A 606 11.89 8.84 -13.17
N GLY A 607 10.59 8.73 -13.47
CA GLY A 607 9.82 9.59 -14.38
C GLY A 607 9.83 11.08 -14.04
N ILE A 608 10.30 11.48 -12.86
CA ILE A 608 10.45 12.88 -12.45
C ILE A 608 11.66 13.53 -13.13
N ILE A 609 12.76 12.78 -13.26
CA ILE A 609 14.05 13.31 -13.70
C ILE A 609 14.57 12.66 -15.00
N GLU A 610 14.01 11.52 -15.40
CA GLU A 610 14.45 10.72 -16.55
C GLU A 610 13.28 9.87 -17.08
N ASN A 611 13.44 9.19 -18.21
CA ASN A 611 12.44 8.23 -18.68
C ASN A 611 12.19 7.10 -17.66
N PRO A 612 10.93 6.69 -17.43
CA PRO A 612 10.59 5.69 -16.42
C PRO A 612 11.18 4.31 -16.72
N VAL A 613 11.05 3.36 -15.80
CA VAL A 613 11.39 1.94 -16.05
C VAL A 613 10.38 1.35 -17.04
N SER A 614 10.80 0.45 -17.95
CA SER A 614 9.92 -0.24 -18.91
C SER A 614 9.16 -1.41 -18.27
N ILE A 615 8.39 -1.10 -17.23
CA ILE A 615 7.67 -2.07 -16.38
C ILE A 615 6.74 -2.96 -17.21
N LYS A 616 5.98 -2.39 -18.15
CA LYS A 616 5.04 -3.15 -18.99
C LYS A 616 5.77 -4.18 -19.84
N SER A 617 6.94 -3.82 -20.34
CA SER A 617 7.78 -4.71 -21.15
C SER A 617 8.31 -5.89 -20.33
N ILE A 618 8.77 -5.60 -19.11
CA ILE A 618 9.27 -6.62 -18.19
C ILE A 618 8.13 -7.58 -17.78
N GLU A 619 6.95 -7.04 -17.46
CA GLU A 619 5.75 -7.82 -17.15
C GLU A 619 5.39 -8.81 -18.28
N CYS A 620 5.36 -8.34 -19.52
CA CYS A 620 5.04 -9.17 -20.69
C CYS A 620 6.08 -10.29 -20.88
N ALA A 621 7.37 -9.97 -20.73
CA ALA A 621 8.43 -10.96 -20.89
C ALA A 621 8.41 -12.06 -19.82
N ILE A 622 8.08 -11.72 -18.56
CA ILE A 622 7.96 -12.69 -17.47
C ILE A 622 6.91 -13.75 -17.80
N ILE A 623 5.71 -13.31 -18.21
CA ILE A 623 4.60 -14.24 -18.49
C ILE A 623 4.80 -15.02 -19.78
N ASP A 624 5.35 -14.40 -20.83
CA ASP A 624 5.63 -15.09 -22.10
C ASP A 624 6.65 -16.21 -21.87
N LYS A 625 7.73 -15.94 -21.12
CA LYS A 625 8.68 -16.98 -20.68
C LYS A 625 8.01 -18.05 -19.82
N GLY A 626 7.10 -17.66 -18.92
CA GLY A 626 6.36 -18.59 -18.08
C GLY A 626 5.55 -19.62 -18.87
N PHE A 627 5.00 -19.23 -20.02
CA PHE A 627 4.33 -20.16 -20.92
C PHE A 627 5.32 -20.97 -21.76
N GLU A 628 6.39 -20.35 -22.27
CA GLU A 628 7.44 -21.03 -23.06
C GLU A 628 8.10 -22.17 -22.27
N GLU A 629 8.44 -21.92 -21.00
CA GLU A 629 9.09 -22.88 -20.11
C GLU A 629 8.11 -23.91 -19.50
N GLY A 630 6.82 -23.83 -19.83
CA GLY A 630 5.79 -24.75 -19.30
C GLY A 630 5.51 -24.56 -17.81
N TRP A 631 5.76 -23.38 -17.24
CA TRP A 631 5.51 -23.08 -15.82
C TRP A 631 4.04 -22.76 -15.53
N MET A 632 3.31 -22.28 -16.53
CA MET A 632 1.88 -22.03 -16.48
C MET A 632 1.09 -23.33 -16.68
N ILE A 633 1.00 -24.13 -15.61
CA ILE A 633 0.23 -25.37 -15.57
C ILE A 633 -1.15 -25.17 -14.92
N PRO A 634 -2.19 -25.93 -15.32
CA PRO A 634 -3.50 -25.88 -14.67
C PRO A 634 -3.40 -26.22 -13.18
N ARG A 635 -4.00 -25.37 -12.34
CA ARG A 635 -4.10 -25.57 -10.89
C ARG A 635 -5.57 -25.66 -10.44
N PRO A 636 -6.28 -26.78 -10.73
CA PRO A 636 -7.65 -26.97 -10.24
C PRO A 636 -7.68 -27.00 -8.70
N PRO A 637 -8.77 -26.53 -8.07
CA PRO A 637 -8.87 -26.53 -6.62
C PRO A 637 -8.88 -27.96 -6.06
N LEU A 638 -8.18 -28.16 -4.95
CA LEU A 638 -8.08 -29.47 -4.29
C LEU A 638 -9.41 -29.96 -3.71
N GLN A 639 -10.28 -29.03 -3.31
CA GLN A 639 -11.60 -29.32 -2.78
C GLN A 639 -12.64 -28.39 -3.40
N ARG A 640 -13.84 -28.90 -3.62
CA ARG A 640 -14.99 -28.12 -4.10
C ARG A 640 -15.91 -27.78 -2.95
N THR A 641 -16.35 -26.53 -2.88
CA THR A 641 -17.28 -26.04 -1.84
C THR A 641 -18.72 -26.46 -2.07
N GLY A 642 -19.05 -26.96 -3.27
CA GLY A 642 -20.42 -27.30 -3.67
C GLY A 642 -21.25 -26.09 -4.14
N ARG A 643 -20.82 -24.87 -3.83
CA ARG A 643 -21.48 -23.63 -4.25
C ARG A 643 -21.28 -23.34 -5.74
N LYS A 644 -22.32 -22.83 -6.38
CA LYS A 644 -22.38 -22.50 -7.81
C LYS A 644 -22.49 -20.99 -8.02
N VAL A 645 -21.63 -20.45 -8.87
CA VAL A 645 -21.62 -19.03 -9.22
C VAL A 645 -21.75 -18.86 -10.74
N ALA A 646 -22.73 -18.06 -11.16
CA ALA A 646 -22.86 -17.64 -12.55
C ALA A 646 -22.20 -16.29 -12.76
N ILE A 647 -21.42 -16.16 -13.83
CA ILE A 647 -20.77 -14.90 -14.22
C ILE A 647 -21.27 -14.50 -15.60
N VAL A 648 -21.88 -13.32 -15.72
CA VAL A 648 -22.44 -12.81 -16.97
C VAL A 648 -21.42 -11.89 -17.64
N GLY A 649 -20.82 -12.35 -18.72
CA GLY A 649 -19.80 -11.66 -19.51
C GLY A 649 -18.40 -12.23 -19.29
N SER A 650 -17.69 -12.50 -20.38
CA SER A 650 -16.34 -13.08 -20.36
C SER A 650 -15.20 -12.10 -20.59
N GLY A 651 -15.43 -10.80 -20.34
CA GLY A 651 -14.37 -9.81 -20.34
C GLY A 651 -13.35 -10.03 -19.20
N PRO A 652 -12.28 -9.22 -19.13
CA PRO A 652 -11.25 -9.36 -18.11
C PRO A 652 -11.77 -9.40 -16.66
N SER A 653 -12.84 -8.65 -16.35
CA SER A 653 -13.50 -8.67 -15.04
C SER A 653 -14.12 -10.04 -14.75
N GLY A 654 -14.94 -10.57 -15.67
CA GLY A 654 -15.59 -11.86 -15.51
C GLY A 654 -14.60 -13.02 -15.44
N LEU A 655 -13.55 -12.99 -16.27
CA LEU A 655 -12.48 -13.99 -16.22
C LEU A 655 -11.69 -13.92 -14.91
N ALA A 656 -11.36 -12.72 -14.42
CA ALA A 656 -10.63 -12.56 -13.17
C ALA A 656 -11.46 -13.07 -11.98
N ALA A 657 -12.76 -12.74 -11.96
CA ALA A 657 -13.69 -13.26 -10.96
C ALA A 657 -13.80 -14.79 -11.03
N ALA A 658 -13.86 -15.35 -12.24
CA ALA A 658 -13.94 -16.80 -12.44
C ALA A 658 -12.69 -17.53 -11.95
N ASP A 659 -11.50 -17.02 -12.29
CA ASP A 659 -10.22 -17.56 -11.84
C ASP A 659 -10.12 -17.57 -10.30
N GLN A 660 -10.50 -16.47 -9.64
CA GLN A 660 -10.44 -16.38 -8.19
C GLN A 660 -11.45 -17.29 -7.49
N LEU A 661 -12.72 -17.29 -7.91
CA LEU A 661 -13.75 -18.14 -7.32
C LEU A 661 -13.49 -19.63 -7.56
N ASN A 662 -12.93 -20.00 -8.71
CA ASN A 662 -12.53 -21.38 -8.99
C ASN A 662 -11.39 -21.81 -8.05
N LYS A 663 -10.39 -20.95 -7.83
CA LYS A 663 -9.30 -21.20 -6.85
C LYS A 663 -9.81 -21.33 -5.41
N MET A 664 -10.87 -20.60 -5.06
CA MET A 664 -11.57 -20.73 -3.77
C MET A 664 -12.41 -22.02 -3.66
N GLY A 665 -12.54 -22.80 -4.75
CA GLY A 665 -13.22 -24.09 -4.76
C GLY A 665 -14.69 -24.05 -5.19
N HIS A 666 -15.23 -22.91 -5.58
CA HIS A 666 -16.60 -22.84 -6.11
C HIS A 666 -16.70 -23.42 -7.52
N PHE A 667 -17.90 -23.87 -7.90
CA PHE A 667 -18.23 -24.18 -9.29
C PHE A 667 -18.60 -22.90 -10.01
N VAL A 668 -17.86 -22.55 -11.06
CA VAL A 668 -18.07 -21.29 -11.79
C VAL A 668 -18.48 -21.59 -13.22
N THR A 669 -19.59 -20.95 -13.65
CA THR A 669 -20.02 -20.94 -15.05
C THR A 669 -20.03 -19.51 -15.58
N VAL A 670 -19.25 -19.26 -16.63
CA VAL A 670 -19.19 -17.96 -17.32
C VAL A 670 -20.06 -18.01 -18.57
N PHE A 671 -21.05 -17.12 -18.65
CA PHE A 671 -21.96 -16.97 -19.77
C PHE A 671 -21.52 -15.81 -20.66
N GLU A 672 -21.23 -16.08 -21.92
CA GLU A 672 -20.80 -15.12 -22.93
C GLU A 672 -21.81 -15.04 -24.06
N ARG A 673 -22.18 -13.82 -24.46
CA ARG A 673 -23.13 -13.60 -25.55
C ARG A 673 -22.54 -13.89 -26.92
N ALA A 674 -21.24 -13.73 -27.08
CA ALA A 674 -20.54 -14.03 -28.32
C ALA A 674 -20.19 -15.53 -28.44
N ASP A 675 -19.74 -15.93 -29.62
CA ASP A 675 -19.33 -17.30 -29.95
C ASP A 675 -17.94 -17.69 -29.38
N ARG A 676 -17.21 -16.73 -28.80
CA ARG A 676 -15.87 -16.93 -28.20
C ARG A 676 -15.70 -16.11 -26.91
N ILE A 677 -14.93 -16.67 -25.99
CA ILE A 677 -14.64 -16.10 -24.66
C ILE A 677 -13.54 -15.03 -24.73
N GLY A 678 -13.67 -13.99 -23.91
CA GLY A 678 -12.64 -12.94 -23.74
C GLY A 678 -13.18 -11.50 -23.81
N GLY A 679 -14.48 -11.31 -24.13
CA GLY A 679 -15.10 -9.99 -24.27
C GLY A 679 -14.30 -9.08 -25.21
N LEU A 680 -13.97 -7.87 -24.76
CA LEU A 680 -13.16 -6.93 -25.55
C LEU A 680 -11.73 -7.42 -25.84
N MET A 681 -11.16 -8.33 -25.05
CA MET A 681 -9.87 -8.93 -25.41
C MET A 681 -9.97 -9.83 -26.64
N MET A 682 -11.13 -10.46 -26.85
CA MET A 682 -11.39 -11.29 -28.02
C MET A 682 -11.83 -10.46 -29.23
N TYR A 683 -12.85 -9.61 -29.08
CA TYR A 683 -13.48 -8.92 -30.22
C TYR A 683 -13.36 -7.38 -30.24
N GLY A 684 -12.70 -6.77 -29.26
CA GLY A 684 -12.45 -5.32 -29.26
C GLY A 684 -11.03 -4.97 -29.67
N VAL A 685 -10.07 -5.42 -28.88
CA VAL A 685 -8.64 -5.27 -29.16
C VAL A 685 -8.32 -6.07 -30.44
N PRO A 686 -7.69 -5.49 -31.47
CA PRO A 686 -7.37 -6.22 -32.69
C PRO A 686 -6.33 -7.35 -32.50
N ASN A 687 -6.27 -8.31 -33.44
CA ASN A 687 -5.31 -9.42 -33.38
C ASN A 687 -3.85 -8.96 -33.36
N MET A 688 -3.51 -7.88 -34.09
CA MET A 688 -2.13 -7.38 -34.12
C MET A 688 -1.68 -6.70 -32.81
N LYS A 689 -2.59 -6.41 -31.87
CA LYS A 689 -2.23 -5.85 -30.55
C LYS A 689 -2.17 -6.93 -29.47
N THR A 690 -2.98 -7.97 -29.62
CA THR A 690 -2.96 -9.15 -28.75
C THR A 690 -3.47 -10.33 -29.54
N ASP A 691 -2.64 -11.36 -29.72
CA ASP A 691 -3.01 -12.54 -30.49
C ASP A 691 -4.19 -13.29 -29.85
N LYS A 692 -5.23 -13.61 -30.64
CA LYS A 692 -6.45 -14.20 -30.09
C LYS A 692 -6.31 -15.68 -29.74
N ILE A 693 -5.44 -16.41 -30.44
CA ILE A 693 -5.30 -17.85 -30.26
C ILE A 693 -4.18 -18.14 -29.25
N GLY A 694 -2.98 -17.66 -29.52
CA GLY A 694 -1.78 -17.88 -28.71
C GLY A 694 -1.80 -17.19 -27.35
N VAL A 695 -2.60 -16.13 -27.17
CA VAL A 695 -2.67 -15.41 -25.88
C VAL A 695 -4.05 -15.56 -25.24
N VAL A 696 -5.13 -15.08 -25.88
CA VAL A 696 -6.46 -15.07 -25.25
C VAL A 696 -7.04 -16.48 -25.10
N GLN A 697 -7.13 -17.25 -26.20
CA GLN A 697 -7.67 -18.60 -26.16
C GLN A 697 -6.80 -19.55 -25.31
N ARG A 698 -5.47 -19.41 -25.36
CA ARG A 698 -4.53 -20.15 -24.49
C ARG A 698 -4.89 -19.99 -23.01
N ARG A 699 -5.14 -18.75 -22.55
CA ARG A 699 -5.55 -18.49 -21.16
C ARG A 699 -6.93 -19.06 -20.85
N VAL A 700 -7.89 -18.95 -21.76
CA VAL A 700 -9.23 -19.52 -21.58
C VAL A 700 -9.16 -21.04 -21.43
N ASN A 701 -8.34 -21.71 -22.26
CA ASN A 701 -8.13 -23.15 -22.18
C ASN A 701 -7.52 -23.55 -20.83
N LEU A 702 -6.50 -22.82 -20.36
CA LEU A 702 -5.90 -23.04 -19.04
C LEU A 702 -6.97 -22.97 -17.93
N MET A 703 -7.84 -21.96 -17.95
CA MET A 703 -8.92 -21.82 -16.96
C MET A 703 -9.99 -22.92 -17.09
N ALA A 704 -10.27 -23.38 -18.31
CA ALA A 704 -11.19 -24.50 -18.54
C ALA A 704 -10.62 -25.81 -17.97
N GLU A 705 -9.32 -26.05 -18.17
CA GLU A 705 -8.60 -27.19 -17.57
C GLU A 705 -8.54 -27.11 -16.03
N GLU A 706 -8.57 -25.90 -15.47
CA GLU A 706 -8.71 -25.68 -14.01
C GLU A 706 -10.15 -25.91 -13.49
N GLY A 707 -11.12 -26.10 -14.39
CA GLY A 707 -12.51 -26.45 -14.06
C GLY A 707 -13.52 -25.31 -14.15
N VAL A 708 -13.17 -24.17 -14.78
CA VAL A 708 -14.15 -23.12 -15.11
C VAL A 708 -14.98 -23.57 -16.31
N THR A 709 -16.32 -23.51 -16.19
CA THR A 709 -17.22 -23.83 -17.29
C THR A 709 -17.55 -22.59 -18.10
N PHE A 710 -17.47 -22.68 -19.43
CA PHE A 710 -17.79 -21.58 -20.34
C PHE A 710 -19.00 -21.94 -21.21
N VAL A 711 -19.97 -21.03 -21.28
CA VAL A 711 -21.16 -21.13 -22.13
C VAL A 711 -21.17 -19.94 -23.08
N VAL A 712 -20.98 -20.20 -24.37
CA VAL A 712 -20.99 -19.19 -25.44
C VAL A 712 -22.37 -19.05 -26.08
N ASN A 713 -22.58 -17.99 -26.85
CA ASN A 713 -23.87 -17.64 -27.46
C ASN A 713 -25.02 -17.51 -26.45
N ALA A 714 -24.71 -17.22 -25.19
CA ALA A 714 -25.65 -17.06 -24.10
C ALA A 714 -25.86 -15.56 -23.81
N ASN A 715 -26.81 -14.94 -24.52
CA ASN A 715 -27.11 -13.52 -24.34
C ASN A 715 -28.07 -13.28 -23.18
N VAL A 716 -27.52 -13.29 -21.96
CA VAL A 716 -28.27 -13.07 -20.72
C VAL A 716 -28.99 -11.71 -20.74
N GLY A 717 -30.30 -11.73 -20.53
CA GLY A 717 -31.16 -10.54 -20.59
C GLY A 717 -32.04 -10.47 -21.85
N SER A 718 -31.64 -11.12 -22.94
CA SER A 718 -32.45 -11.21 -24.18
C SER A 718 -32.82 -12.64 -24.56
N ASP A 719 -31.94 -13.60 -24.31
CA ASP A 719 -32.17 -15.01 -24.63
C ASP A 719 -33.09 -15.67 -23.57
N PRO A 720 -34.25 -16.24 -23.97
CA PRO A 720 -35.11 -16.98 -23.06
C PRO A 720 -34.46 -18.23 -22.45
N LEU A 721 -33.52 -18.88 -23.16
CA LEU A 721 -32.82 -20.07 -22.66
C LEU A 721 -31.84 -19.72 -21.53
N TYR A 722 -31.27 -18.52 -21.55
CA TYR A 722 -30.32 -18.03 -20.55
C TYR A 722 -30.87 -16.79 -19.84
N SER A 723 -32.11 -16.88 -19.36
CA SER A 723 -32.75 -15.78 -18.63
C SER A 723 -32.04 -15.50 -17.31
N ILE A 724 -32.03 -14.23 -16.88
CA ILE A 724 -31.35 -13.84 -15.63
C ILE A 724 -32.05 -14.44 -14.41
N GLU A 725 -33.37 -14.65 -14.49
CA GLU A 725 -34.17 -15.30 -13.46
C GLU A 725 -33.77 -16.76 -13.29
N ARG A 726 -33.56 -17.48 -14.41
CA ARG A 726 -33.07 -18.85 -14.41
C ARG A 726 -31.69 -18.93 -13.78
N LEU A 727 -30.76 -18.07 -14.21
CA LEU A 727 -29.40 -18.01 -13.66
C LEU A 727 -29.41 -17.78 -12.14
N ARG A 728 -30.28 -16.91 -11.63
CA ARG A 728 -30.45 -16.70 -10.18
C ARG A 728 -31.04 -17.91 -9.46
N SER A 729 -31.94 -18.66 -10.09
CA SER A 729 -32.54 -19.85 -9.46
C SER A 729 -31.60 -21.06 -9.42
N GLU A 730 -30.67 -21.17 -10.37
CA GLU A 730 -29.77 -22.32 -10.51
C GLU A 730 -28.40 -22.14 -9.82
N ASN A 731 -28.09 -20.93 -9.35
CA ASN A 731 -26.79 -20.57 -8.78
C ASN A 731 -26.97 -19.85 -7.44
N ASP A 732 -26.02 -20.04 -6.53
CA ASP A 732 -26.03 -19.40 -5.21
C ASP A 732 -25.68 -17.90 -5.28
N ALA A 733 -24.95 -17.48 -6.32
CA ALA A 733 -24.65 -16.08 -6.59
C ALA A 733 -24.49 -15.80 -8.09
N VAL A 734 -24.70 -14.54 -8.48
CA VAL A 734 -24.51 -14.06 -9.85
C VAL A 734 -23.62 -12.81 -9.87
N ILE A 735 -22.58 -12.81 -10.71
CA ILE A 735 -21.75 -11.63 -10.99
C ILE A 735 -22.07 -11.08 -12.37
N LEU A 736 -22.46 -9.81 -12.44
CA LEU A 736 -22.64 -9.06 -13.67
C LEU A 736 -21.30 -8.40 -14.06
N ALA A 737 -20.72 -8.86 -15.17
CA ALA A 737 -19.47 -8.38 -15.75
C ALA A 737 -19.62 -8.12 -17.26
N CYS A 738 -20.80 -7.63 -17.67
CA CYS A 738 -21.19 -7.47 -19.08
C CYS A 738 -20.54 -6.28 -19.80
N GLY A 739 -19.80 -5.43 -19.07
CA GLY A 739 -19.11 -4.27 -19.60
C GLY A 739 -20.02 -3.08 -19.95
N ALA A 740 -19.44 -1.98 -20.44
CA ALA A 740 -20.16 -0.80 -20.90
C ALA A 740 -20.31 -0.82 -22.43
N THR A 741 -21.32 -1.51 -22.94
CA THR A 741 -21.45 -1.82 -24.37
C THR A 741 -22.17 -0.74 -25.18
N LYS A 742 -22.88 0.20 -24.55
CA LYS A 742 -23.64 1.25 -25.25
C LYS A 742 -22.68 2.29 -25.85
N PRO A 743 -22.50 2.35 -27.19
CA PRO A 743 -21.58 3.30 -27.80
C PRO A 743 -22.09 4.73 -27.66
N ARG A 744 -21.17 5.70 -27.58
CA ARG A 744 -21.52 7.12 -27.70
C ARG A 744 -21.75 7.45 -29.17
N ASP A 745 -22.95 7.95 -29.46
CA ASP A 745 -23.34 8.33 -30.81
C ASP A 745 -23.09 9.80 -31.12
N LEU A 746 -23.05 10.11 -32.41
CA LEU A 746 -22.94 11.46 -32.96
C LEU A 746 -24.17 11.79 -33.79
N THR A 747 -25.24 12.19 -33.12
CA THR A 747 -26.53 12.58 -33.73
C THR A 747 -26.45 13.97 -34.35
N ILE A 748 -25.88 14.03 -35.56
CA ILE A 748 -25.82 15.21 -36.43
C ILE A 748 -26.45 14.87 -37.80
N PRO A 749 -26.81 15.86 -38.64
CA PRO A 749 -27.41 15.59 -39.94
C PRO A 749 -26.57 14.64 -40.81
N GLY A 750 -27.23 13.66 -41.46
CA GLY A 750 -26.58 12.64 -42.29
C GLY A 750 -26.04 11.44 -41.52
N ARG A 751 -26.27 11.33 -40.21
CA ARG A 751 -25.82 10.21 -39.37
C ARG A 751 -26.36 8.84 -39.85
N GLU A 752 -27.51 8.85 -40.51
CA GLU A 752 -28.20 7.70 -41.09
C GLU A 752 -27.61 7.19 -42.41
N LEU A 753 -26.67 7.94 -43.02
CA LEU A 753 -26.04 7.54 -44.28
C LEU A 753 -25.27 6.22 -44.13
N SER A 754 -25.37 5.37 -45.15
CA SER A 754 -24.58 4.14 -45.21
C SER A 754 -23.08 4.47 -45.27
N GLY A 755 -22.27 3.69 -44.55
CA GLY A 755 -20.83 3.94 -44.39
C GLY A 755 -20.46 4.72 -43.13
N VAL A 756 -21.42 5.15 -42.29
CA VAL A 756 -21.15 5.67 -40.94
C VAL A 756 -21.40 4.58 -39.89
N HIS A 757 -20.34 4.08 -39.29
CA HIS A 757 -20.37 2.92 -38.39
C HIS A 757 -19.80 3.25 -37.01
N PHE A 758 -20.27 2.54 -35.98
CA PHE A 758 -19.56 2.53 -34.70
C PHE A 758 -18.23 1.78 -34.82
N ALA A 759 -17.20 2.24 -34.12
CA ALA A 759 -15.89 1.60 -34.18
C ALA A 759 -15.93 0.10 -33.80
N MET A 760 -16.75 -0.27 -32.81
CA MET A 760 -16.88 -1.66 -32.39
C MET A 760 -17.58 -2.55 -33.42
N GLU A 761 -18.48 -2.02 -34.25
CA GLU A 761 -19.07 -2.81 -35.35
C GLU A 761 -17.98 -3.23 -36.33
N PHE A 762 -17.09 -2.28 -36.66
CA PHE A 762 -15.96 -2.50 -37.55
C PHE A 762 -14.92 -3.46 -36.98
N LEU A 763 -14.45 -3.22 -35.74
CA LEU A 763 -13.41 -4.03 -35.10
C LEU A 763 -13.87 -5.46 -34.75
N HIS A 764 -15.11 -5.60 -34.27
CA HIS A 764 -15.69 -6.90 -33.94
C HIS A 764 -15.84 -7.75 -35.20
N ALA A 765 -16.50 -7.21 -36.23
CA ALA A 765 -16.74 -7.95 -37.47
C ALA A 765 -15.43 -8.33 -38.17
N ASN A 766 -14.44 -7.43 -38.18
CA ASN A 766 -13.11 -7.74 -38.69
C ASN A 766 -12.46 -8.91 -37.95
N THR A 767 -12.38 -8.84 -36.61
CA THR A 767 -11.70 -9.87 -35.83
C THR A 767 -12.41 -11.21 -35.96
N LYS A 768 -13.74 -11.22 -35.96
CA LYS A 768 -14.53 -12.43 -36.17
C LYS A 768 -14.27 -13.05 -37.53
N SER A 769 -14.39 -12.29 -38.61
CA SER A 769 -14.14 -12.76 -39.99
C SER A 769 -12.69 -13.23 -40.19
N LEU A 770 -11.72 -12.56 -39.54
CA LEU A 770 -10.31 -12.97 -39.54
C LEU A 770 -10.13 -14.36 -38.88
N LEU A 771 -10.76 -14.60 -37.74
CA LEU A 771 -10.67 -15.88 -37.04
C LEU A 771 -11.46 -17.00 -37.73
N ASP A 772 -12.60 -16.67 -38.33
CA ASP A 772 -13.48 -17.66 -38.97
C ASP A 772 -12.96 -18.10 -40.34
N SER A 773 -12.36 -17.18 -41.10
CA SER A 773 -12.07 -17.41 -42.53
C SER A 773 -10.85 -16.65 -43.06
N ASN A 774 -10.03 -16.04 -42.19
CA ASN A 774 -8.95 -15.16 -42.62
C ASN A 774 -9.43 -14.03 -43.56
N LEU A 775 -10.63 -13.49 -43.29
CA LEU A 775 -11.34 -12.47 -44.08
C LEU A 775 -11.88 -12.93 -45.45
N GLU A 776 -11.79 -14.22 -45.79
CA GLU A 776 -12.23 -14.75 -47.09
C GLU A 776 -13.76 -14.80 -47.23
N ASP A 777 -14.50 -14.83 -46.11
CA ASP A 777 -15.97 -14.86 -46.12
C ASP A 777 -16.62 -13.51 -46.44
N GLY A 778 -15.85 -12.42 -46.46
CA GLY A 778 -16.33 -11.06 -46.69
C GLY A 778 -17.28 -10.52 -45.61
N LYS A 779 -17.44 -11.20 -44.46
CA LYS A 779 -18.37 -10.84 -43.37
C LYS A 779 -17.78 -9.79 -42.42
N TYR A 780 -17.21 -8.74 -42.99
CA TYR A 780 -16.63 -7.62 -42.25
C TYR A 780 -16.86 -6.30 -42.99
N ILE A 781 -16.78 -5.20 -42.25
CA ILE A 781 -16.85 -3.87 -42.85
C ILE A 781 -15.49 -3.56 -43.49
N SER A 782 -15.41 -3.64 -44.81
CA SER A 782 -14.14 -3.44 -45.52
C SER A 782 -13.77 -1.96 -45.68
N ALA A 783 -12.52 -1.63 -45.39
CA ALA A 783 -11.89 -0.32 -45.64
C ALA A 783 -11.03 -0.31 -46.91
N ARG A 784 -10.97 -1.43 -47.64
CA ARG A 784 -10.16 -1.57 -48.86
C ARG A 784 -10.61 -0.55 -49.91
N GLY A 785 -9.65 0.22 -50.44
CA GLY A 785 -9.93 1.20 -51.50
C GLY A 785 -10.69 2.45 -51.05
N LYS A 786 -11.02 2.60 -49.76
CA LYS A 786 -11.86 3.68 -49.24
C LYS A 786 -11.06 4.82 -48.62
N LYS A 787 -11.61 6.04 -48.65
CA LYS A 787 -11.19 7.19 -47.83
C LYS A 787 -11.85 7.06 -46.45
N VAL A 788 -11.04 6.83 -45.42
CA VAL A 788 -11.52 6.52 -44.07
C VAL A 788 -11.35 7.71 -43.14
N VAL A 789 -12.40 8.02 -42.38
CA VAL A 789 -12.37 9.03 -41.32
C VAL A 789 -12.72 8.40 -39.98
N VAL A 790 -11.85 8.54 -38.99
CA VAL A 790 -12.05 8.05 -37.63
C VAL A 790 -12.34 9.24 -36.72
N ILE A 791 -13.46 9.24 -36.00
CA ILE A 791 -13.84 10.33 -35.08
C ILE A 791 -13.61 9.87 -33.64
N GLY A 792 -12.67 10.52 -32.93
CA GLY A 792 -12.22 10.18 -31.58
C GLY A 792 -10.77 9.67 -31.56
N GLY A 793 -9.96 10.14 -30.59
CA GLY A 793 -8.51 9.91 -30.50
C GLY A 793 -8.05 8.98 -29.37
N GLY A 794 -8.94 8.14 -28.84
CA GLY A 794 -8.57 7.09 -27.88
C GLY A 794 -8.02 5.83 -28.54
N ASP A 795 -7.69 4.81 -27.74
CA ASP A 795 -7.11 3.54 -28.19
C ASP A 795 -7.97 2.84 -29.27
N THR A 796 -9.30 2.85 -29.11
CA THR A 796 -10.24 2.31 -30.11
C THR A 796 -10.10 3.01 -31.46
N GLY A 797 -9.82 4.32 -31.48
CA GLY A 797 -9.56 5.07 -32.71
C GLY A 797 -8.25 4.63 -33.36
N THR A 798 -7.19 4.46 -32.59
CA THR A 798 -5.91 3.90 -33.07
C THR A 798 -6.06 2.48 -33.63
N ASP A 799 -6.91 1.66 -33.00
CA ASP A 799 -7.20 0.31 -33.44
C ASP A 799 -7.95 0.30 -34.79
N CYS A 800 -8.91 1.21 -34.98
CA CYS A 800 -9.58 1.45 -36.26
C CYS A 800 -8.60 1.89 -37.37
N ILE A 801 -7.64 2.76 -37.02
CA ILE A 801 -6.58 3.21 -37.93
C ILE A 801 -5.74 2.02 -38.41
N GLY A 802 -5.18 1.24 -37.49
CA GLY A 802 -4.30 0.11 -37.83
C GLY A 802 -5.01 -0.98 -38.64
N THR A 803 -6.29 -1.22 -38.34
CA THR A 803 -7.13 -2.17 -39.09
C THR A 803 -7.44 -1.65 -40.50
N SER A 804 -7.80 -0.37 -40.64
CA SER A 804 -8.09 0.24 -41.95
C SER A 804 -6.89 0.25 -42.89
N ILE A 805 -5.69 0.46 -42.33
CA ILE A 805 -4.43 0.41 -43.09
C ILE A 805 -4.19 -0.99 -43.66
N ARG A 806 -4.38 -2.04 -42.84
CA ARG A 806 -4.24 -3.46 -43.23
C ARG A 806 -5.24 -3.88 -44.30
N HIS A 807 -6.46 -3.35 -44.27
CA HIS A 807 -7.43 -3.56 -45.35
C HIS A 807 -7.01 -2.91 -46.68
N GLY A 808 -6.11 -1.93 -46.65
CA GLY A 808 -5.68 -1.20 -47.84
C GLY A 808 -6.54 0.02 -48.15
N CYS A 809 -6.90 0.83 -47.15
CA CYS A 809 -7.51 2.14 -47.39
C CYS A 809 -6.59 3.06 -48.22
N THR A 810 -7.20 3.98 -48.98
CA THR A 810 -6.52 4.94 -49.88
C THR A 810 -6.19 6.26 -49.18
N SER A 811 -6.98 6.63 -48.17
CA SER A 811 -6.77 7.81 -47.33
C SER A 811 -7.25 7.52 -45.90
N LEU A 812 -6.66 8.21 -44.92
CA LEU A 812 -6.99 8.06 -43.51
C LEU A 812 -6.82 9.40 -42.78
N VAL A 813 -7.90 9.86 -42.15
CA VAL A 813 -7.90 11.03 -41.26
C VAL A 813 -8.51 10.65 -39.92
N ASN A 814 -7.93 11.09 -38.81
CA ASN A 814 -8.48 10.96 -37.48
C ASN A 814 -8.80 12.34 -36.90
N LEU A 815 -10.04 12.55 -36.47
CA LEU A 815 -10.52 13.83 -35.94
C LEU A 815 -10.65 13.75 -34.42
N GLU A 816 -10.05 14.71 -33.73
CA GLU A 816 -10.11 14.86 -32.28
C GLU A 816 -10.70 16.22 -31.92
N LEU A 817 -11.70 16.21 -31.03
CA LEU A 817 -12.40 17.41 -30.58
C LEU A 817 -11.54 18.25 -29.64
N LEU A 818 -10.70 17.59 -28.84
CA LEU A 818 -9.84 18.24 -27.88
C LEU A 818 -8.59 18.83 -28.54
N SER A 819 -7.96 19.78 -27.86
CA SER A 819 -6.67 20.35 -28.28
C SER A 819 -5.56 19.31 -28.21
N LYS A 820 -4.53 19.49 -29.05
CA LYS A 820 -3.35 18.62 -29.04
C LYS A 820 -2.69 18.65 -27.64
N PRO A 821 -2.51 17.48 -27.00
CA PRO A 821 -1.81 17.42 -25.72
C PRO A 821 -0.35 17.92 -25.85
N PRO A 822 0.25 18.45 -24.77
CA PRO A 822 1.65 18.88 -24.77
C PRO A 822 2.62 17.69 -24.91
N SER A 823 3.86 17.94 -25.33
CA SER A 823 4.90 16.89 -25.44
C SER A 823 5.39 16.40 -24.07
N THR A 824 5.35 17.25 -23.05
CA THR A 824 5.73 16.97 -21.66
C THR A 824 4.60 17.35 -20.71
N ARG A 825 4.67 16.91 -19.45
CA ARG A 825 3.66 17.24 -18.43
C ARG A 825 3.56 18.77 -18.27
N ALA A 826 2.34 19.29 -18.35
CA ALA A 826 2.05 20.69 -18.04
C ALA A 826 2.04 20.91 -16.51
N ALA A 827 2.19 22.17 -16.09
CA ALA A 827 2.24 22.54 -14.66
C ALA A 827 0.98 22.15 -13.87
N ASP A 828 -0.17 22.02 -14.54
CA ASP A 828 -1.46 21.59 -13.96
C ASP A 828 -1.66 20.06 -13.98
N ASN A 829 -0.64 19.28 -14.37
CA ASN A 829 -0.66 17.81 -14.33
C ASN A 829 0.59 17.26 -13.60
N PRO A 830 0.70 17.52 -12.27
CA PRO A 830 1.86 17.12 -11.50
C PRO A 830 1.99 15.60 -11.42
N TRP A 831 3.22 15.13 -11.30
CA TRP A 831 3.50 13.77 -10.87
C TRP A 831 2.94 13.57 -9.43
N PRO A 832 2.38 12.40 -9.07
CA PRO A 832 2.37 11.12 -9.78
C PRO A 832 1.11 10.86 -10.62
N GLN A 833 0.30 11.88 -10.94
CA GLN A 833 -0.92 11.70 -11.75
C GLN A 833 -0.61 11.11 -13.13
N TRP A 834 -1.60 10.51 -13.79
CA TRP A 834 -1.43 10.03 -15.17
C TRP A 834 -0.95 11.17 -16.11
N PRO A 835 0.12 10.97 -16.91
CA PRO A 835 0.62 12.03 -17.79
C PRO A 835 -0.34 12.29 -18.95
N ARG A 836 -0.84 13.52 -19.04
CA ARG A 836 -1.65 14.07 -20.14
C ARG A 836 -0.74 14.66 -21.22
N ILE A 837 0.01 13.78 -21.90
CA ILE A 837 0.99 14.13 -22.93
C ILE A 837 0.64 13.53 -24.29
N PHE A 838 1.19 14.10 -25.36
CA PHE A 838 1.07 13.59 -26.72
C PHE A 838 1.83 12.27 -26.86
N ARG A 839 1.12 11.22 -27.24
CA ARG A 839 1.68 9.88 -27.48
C ARG A 839 1.45 9.46 -28.92
N VAL A 840 2.43 8.74 -29.46
CA VAL A 840 2.32 8.04 -30.74
C VAL A 840 2.22 6.56 -30.41
N ASP A 841 1.23 5.88 -30.99
CA ASP A 841 0.99 4.45 -30.80
C ASP A 841 1.07 3.76 -32.18
N TYR A 842 1.01 2.44 -32.24
CA TYR A 842 1.34 1.65 -33.43
C TYR A 842 0.55 2.08 -34.67
N GLY A 843 -0.75 2.34 -34.55
CA GLY A 843 -1.61 2.76 -35.66
C GLY A 843 -1.26 4.16 -36.18
N HIS A 844 -0.90 5.08 -35.28
CA HIS A 844 -0.43 6.42 -35.67
C HIS A 844 0.89 6.34 -36.46
N GLN A 845 1.81 5.49 -36.00
CA GLN A 845 3.09 5.26 -36.68
C GLN A 845 2.91 4.58 -38.04
N GLU A 846 2.01 3.59 -38.15
CA GLU A 846 1.67 2.94 -39.42
C GLU A 846 1.06 3.92 -40.42
N ALA A 847 0.13 4.77 -39.96
CA ALA A 847 -0.48 5.81 -40.78
C ALA A 847 0.56 6.82 -41.28
N ALA A 848 1.44 7.30 -40.39
CA ALA A 848 2.50 8.22 -40.76
C ALA A 848 3.50 7.60 -41.75
N THR A 849 3.80 6.32 -41.60
CA THR A 849 4.70 5.60 -42.53
C THR A 849 4.06 5.42 -43.91
N LYS A 850 2.75 5.08 -43.96
CA LYS A 850 2.03 4.84 -45.22
C LYS A 850 1.67 6.13 -45.96
N PHE A 851 1.26 7.17 -45.24
CA PHE A 851 0.70 8.41 -45.81
C PHE A 851 1.59 9.64 -45.63
N GLY A 852 2.75 9.51 -44.99
CA GLY A 852 3.75 10.57 -44.83
C GLY A 852 3.46 11.61 -43.74
N LYS A 853 2.38 11.46 -42.97
CA LYS A 853 2.01 12.39 -41.88
C LYS A 853 1.18 11.71 -40.78
N ASP A 854 1.21 12.27 -39.57
CA ASP A 854 0.32 11.85 -38.48
C ASP A 854 -1.15 12.00 -38.95
N PRO A 855 -2.01 10.98 -38.76
CA PRO A 855 -3.39 11.03 -39.25
C PRO A 855 -4.27 11.98 -38.43
N ARG A 856 -3.83 12.41 -37.24
CA ARG A 856 -4.67 13.14 -36.28
C ARG A 856 -4.75 14.62 -36.57
N THR A 857 -5.97 15.12 -36.52
CA THR A 857 -6.30 16.54 -36.58
C THR A 857 -7.04 16.92 -35.30
N TYR A 858 -6.53 17.91 -34.57
CA TYR A 858 -7.04 18.33 -33.26
C TYR A 858 -7.89 19.59 -33.34
N GLY A 859 -8.75 19.79 -32.34
CA GLY A 859 -9.66 20.94 -32.27
C GLY A 859 -10.61 20.99 -33.46
N VAL A 860 -11.23 19.84 -33.79
CA VAL A 860 -12.16 19.72 -34.92
C VAL A 860 -13.52 19.23 -34.42
N LEU A 861 -14.58 19.92 -34.84
CA LEU A 861 -15.97 19.53 -34.61
C LEU A 861 -16.62 19.13 -35.93
N THR A 862 -17.24 17.96 -35.99
CA THR A 862 -18.02 17.52 -37.15
C THR A 862 -19.42 18.12 -37.10
N LYS A 863 -19.83 18.81 -38.17
CA LYS A 863 -21.12 19.50 -38.27
C LYS A 863 -22.20 18.64 -38.93
N ARG A 864 -21.86 17.93 -40.00
CA ARG A 864 -22.77 17.00 -40.70
C ARG A 864 -22.02 16.01 -41.57
N PHE A 865 -22.69 14.91 -41.93
CA PHE A 865 -22.28 13.99 -42.98
C PHE A 865 -22.98 14.36 -44.30
N ILE A 866 -22.27 14.22 -45.41
CA ILE A 866 -22.72 14.59 -46.75
C ILE A 866 -22.84 13.33 -47.59
N GLY A 867 -24.03 13.08 -48.15
CA GLY A 867 -24.30 11.92 -48.99
C GLY A 867 -23.88 12.10 -50.46
N ASP A 868 -23.74 11.00 -51.17
CA ASP A 868 -23.51 10.94 -52.62
C ASP A 868 -24.79 11.08 -53.47
N GLY A 869 -25.96 11.14 -52.84
CA GLY A 869 -27.27 11.13 -53.49
C GLY A 869 -27.93 9.75 -53.57
N ASN A 870 -27.19 8.67 -53.33
CA ASN A 870 -27.67 7.28 -53.28
C ASN A 870 -27.78 6.73 -51.85
N GLY A 871 -27.70 7.61 -50.84
CA GLY A 871 -27.77 7.24 -49.42
C GLY A 871 -26.45 6.75 -48.82
N LYS A 872 -25.30 7.00 -49.47
CA LYS A 872 -23.97 6.66 -48.94
C LYS A 872 -23.17 7.92 -48.59
N VAL A 873 -22.38 7.87 -47.53
CA VAL A 873 -21.48 8.97 -47.17
C VAL A 873 -20.43 9.18 -48.27
N LYS A 874 -20.22 10.45 -48.65
CA LYS A 874 -19.20 10.92 -49.60
C LYS A 874 -18.20 11.88 -48.94
N ALA A 875 -18.66 12.63 -47.94
CA ALA A 875 -17.84 13.60 -47.22
C ALA A 875 -18.45 13.93 -45.85
N LEU A 876 -17.72 14.70 -45.05
CA LEU A 876 -18.21 15.34 -43.84
C LEU A 876 -17.79 16.81 -43.83
N GLU A 877 -18.66 17.66 -43.27
CA GLU A 877 -18.37 19.06 -43.00
C GLU A 877 -17.86 19.20 -41.57
N VAL A 878 -16.73 19.88 -41.40
CA VAL A 878 -16.10 20.11 -40.11
C VAL A 878 -15.79 21.59 -39.91
N VAL A 879 -15.61 22.00 -38.66
CA VAL A 879 -15.18 23.35 -38.28
C VAL A 879 -14.07 23.26 -37.24
N ARG A 880 -13.16 24.24 -37.22
CA ARG A 880 -12.16 24.36 -36.17
C ARG A 880 -12.80 24.89 -34.90
N VAL A 881 -12.37 24.34 -33.77
CA VAL A 881 -12.87 24.71 -32.45
C VAL A 881 -11.73 24.93 -31.47
N LYS A 882 -11.97 25.82 -30.50
CA LYS A 882 -11.08 26.08 -29.38
C LYS A 882 -11.86 25.99 -28.07
N TRP A 883 -11.23 25.42 -27.06
CA TRP A 883 -11.77 25.40 -25.70
C TRP A 883 -11.31 26.64 -24.95
N GLU A 884 -12.25 27.45 -24.47
CA GLU A 884 -11.98 28.65 -23.68
C GLU A 884 -12.63 28.54 -22.30
N LYS A 885 -11.99 29.10 -21.27
CA LYS A 885 -12.52 29.08 -19.91
C LYS A 885 -13.33 30.36 -19.70
N VAL A 886 -14.65 30.22 -19.63
CA VAL A 886 -15.61 31.31 -19.38
C VAL A 886 -16.29 31.00 -18.04
N ASP A 887 -16.21 31.93 -17.09
CA ASP A 887 -16.74 31.76 -15.72
C ASP A 887 -16.27 30.48 -15.01
N GLY A 888 -15.00 30.13 -15.20
CA GLY A 888 -14.40 28.93 -14.62
C GLY A 888 -14.78 27.61 -15.29
N ARG A 889 -15.72 27.60 -16.26
CA ARG A 889 -16.13 26.43 -17.03
C ARG A 889 -15.52 26.46 -18.43
N PHE A 890 -15.14 25.29 -18.94
CA PHE A 890 -14.68 25.16 -20.32
C PHE A 890 -15.87 25.20 -21.28
N GLN A 891 -15.87 26.15 -22.21
CA GLN A 891 -16.84 26.27 -23.29
C GLN A 891 -16.15 26.04 -24.63
N LEU A 892 -16.84 25.36 -25.53
CA LEU A 892 -16.41 25.13 -26.90
C LEU A 892 -16.77 26.35 -27.75
N LYS A 893 -15.79 26.92 -28.46
CA LYS A 893 -15.97 28.04 -29.38
C LYS A 893 -15.60 27.63 -30.80
N GLU A 894 -16.55 27.75 -31.72
CA GLU A 894 -16.32 27.56 -33.16
C GLU A 894 -15.54 28.74 -33.74
N MET A 895 -14.60 28.47 -34.65
CA MET A 895 -13.84 29.49 -35.36
C MET A 895 -14.54 29.79 -36.68
N GLU A 896 -15.13 30.98 -36.81
CA GLU A 896 -15.80 31.41 -38.03
C GLU A 896 -14.85 31.39 -39.23
N GLY A 897 -15.34 30.91 -40.39
CA GLY A 897 -14.57 30.84 -41.63
C GLY A 897 -13.56 29.68 -41.68
N SER A 898 -13.62 28.74 -40.74
CA SER A 898 -12.75 27.56 -40.69
C SER A 898 -13.43 26.26 -41.14
N GLU A 899 -14.60 26.39 -41.78
CA GLU A 899 -15.36 25.28 -42.31
C GLU A 899 -14.58 24.57 -43.43
N GLU A 900 -14.49 23.25 -43.33
CA GLU A 900 -13.74 22.39 -44.26
C GLU A 900 -14.59 21.18 -44.62
N ILE A 901 -14.52 20.74 -45.89
CA ILE A 901 -15.14 19.50 -46.35
C ILE A 901 -14.06 18.44 -46.48
N ILE A 902 -14.20 17.34 -45.75
CA ILE A 902 -13.29 16.19 -45.80
C ILE A 902 -14.01 15.05 -46.52
N GLU A 903 -13.44 14.54 -47.61
CA GLU A 903 -14.00 13.39 -48.33
C GLU A 903 -13.87 12.09 -47.52
N ALA A 904 -14.92 11.28 -47.50
CA ALA A 904 -14.98 10.03 -46.75
C ALA A 904 -15.97 9.04 -47.39
N ASP A 905 -15.53 7.81 -47.59
CA ASP A 905 -16.37 6.68 -48.01
C ASP A 905 -16.75 5.76 -46.83
N LEU A 906 -16.03 5.89 -45.71
CA LEU A 906 -16.22 5.15 -44.47
C LEU A 906 -15.89 6.06 -43.28
N VAL A 907 -16.84 6.22 -42.37
CA VAL A 907 -16.68 6.96 -41.12
C VAL A 907 -16.81 6.00 -39.95
N LEU A 908 -15.86 6.04 -39.02
CA LEU A 908 -15.80 5.19 -37.83
C LEU A 908 -15.91 6.05 -36.56
N LEU A 909 -16.99 5.88 -35.79
CA LEU A 909 -17.25 6.60 -34.55
C LEU A 909 -16.57 5.90 -33.37
N ALA A 910 -15.44 6.43 -32.91
CA ALA A 910 -14.62 5.93 -31.81
C ALA A 910 -14.69 6.86 -30.58
N MET A 911 -15.91 7.26 -30.19
CA MET A 911 -16.17 8.31 -29.19
C MET A 911 -16.37 7.79 -27.75
N GLY A 912 -16.01 6.51 -27.51
CA GLY A 912 -16.18 5.84 -26.22
C GLY A 912 -17.59 5.30 -25.98
N PHE A 913 -17.85 4.83 -24.75
CA PHE A 913 -19.10 4.20 -24.34
C PHE A 913 -19.76 4.95 -23.18
N LEU A 914 -21.07 4.78 -23.02
CA LEU A 914 -21.86 5.44 -21.99
C LEU A 914 -21.99 4.58 -20.73
N GLY A 915 -22.47 3.33 -20.89
CA GLY A 915 -22.78 2.41 -19.79
C GLY A 915 -23.23 1.03 -20.32
N PRO A 916 -23.61 0.10 -19.43
CA PRO A 916 -24.16 -1.20 -19.82
C PRO A 916 -25.54 -1.06 -20.51
N GLU A 917 -25.93 -2.10 -21.24
CA GLU A 917 -27.30 -2.24 -21.76
C GLU A 917 -28.32 -2.34 -20.61
N ALA A 918 -29.48 -1.71 -20.78
CA ALA A 918 -30.46 -1.55 -19.69
C ALA A 918 -31.27 -2.82 -19.38
N THR A 919 -31.33 -3.78 -20.31
CA THR A 919 -32.20 -4.97 -20.26
C THR A 919 -32.03 -5.80 -18.99
N ILE A 920 -30.79 -6.08 -18.57
CA ILE A 920 -30.53 -6.84 -17.33
C ILE A 920 -30.98 -6.03 -16.11
N ALA A 921 -30.67 -4.74 -16.07
CA ALA A 921 -31.06 -3.88 -14.96
C ALA A 921 -32.57 -3.71 -14.84
N GLU A 922 -33.28 -3.59 -15.96
CA GLU A 922 -34.74 -3.48 -15.99
C GLU A 922 -35.42 -4.78 -15.53
N LYS A 923 -34.95 -5.94 -16.00
CA LYS A 923 -35.50 -7.25 -15.59
C LYS A 923 -35.31 -7.54 -14.10
N LEU A 924 -34.15 -7.14 -13.55
CA LEU A 924 -33.85 -7.34 -12.13
C LEU A 924 -34.34 -6.22 -11.21
N GLY A 925 -34.80 -5.08 -11.75
CA GLY A 925 -35.09 -3.89 -10.95
C GLY A 925 -33.84 -3.30 -10.26
N LEU A 926 -32.68 -3.38 -10.91
CA LEU A 926 -31.40 -2.92 -10.35
C LEU A 926 -31.33 -1.39 -10.29
N GLU A 927 -30.82 -0.88 -9.16
CA GLU A 927 -30.44 0.53 -9.05
C GLU A 927 -29.26 0.86 -10.00
N LYS A 928 -29.32 2.05 -10.58
CA LYS A 928 -28.28 2.58 -11.48
C LYS A 928 -27.73 3.90 -10.93
N ASP A 929 -26.48 4.20 -11.23
CA ASP A 929 -25.90 5.51 -10.94
C ASP A 929 -26.35 6.57 -11.97
N ASN A 930 -25.94 7.83 -11.77
CA ASN A 930 -26.27 8.94 -12.66
C ASN A 930 -25.70 8.79 -14.09
N ARG A 931 -24.81 7.83 -14.32
CA ARG A 931 -24.21 7.49 -15.61
C ARG A 931 -24.78 6.21 -16.21
N SER A 932 -25.87 5.68 -15.64
CA SER A 932 -26.53 4.43 -16.02
C SER A 932 -25.74 3.14 -15.73
N ASN A 933 -24.62 3.21 -15.01
CA ASN A 933 -23.89 2.02 -14.57
C ASN A 933 -24.68 1.30 -13.47
N PHE A 934 -24.48 -0.01 -13.33
CA PHE A 934 -25.06 -0.78 -12.23
C PHE A 934 -24.48 -0.29 -10.90
N LYS A 935 -25.35 0.15 -9.99
CA LYS A 935 -24.93 0.73 -8.73
C LYS A 935 -24.48 -0.39 -7.78
N ALA A 936 -23.19 -0.39 -7.47
CA ALA A 936 -22.59 -1.21 -6.42
C ALA A 936 -21.37 -0.48 -5.84
N GLN A 937 -21.19 -0.54 -4.52
CA GLN A 937 -20.09 0.15 -3.85
C GLN A 937 -18.76 -0.55 -4.11
N PHE A 938 -17.71 0.21 -4.42
CA PHE A 938 -16.36 -0.33 -4.59
C PHE A 938 -15.88 -0.95 -3.26
N GLY A 939 -15.39 -2.19 -3.30
CA GLY A 939 -15.04 -2.99 -2.12
C GLY A 939 -16.13 -3.95 -1.64
N ASP A 940 -17.40 -3.69 -1.96
CA ASP A 940 -18.54 -4.56 -1.60
C ASP A 940 -19.13 -5.27 -2.82
N PHE A 941 -19.23 -4.57 -3.96
CA PHE A 941 -19.70 -5.07 -5.27
C PHE A 941 -21.13 -5.64 -5.29
N ALA A 942 -21.79 -5.78 -4.14
CA ALA A 942 -23.20 -6.11 -4.02
C ALA A 942 -24.06 -5.02 -4.66
N THR A 943 -25.08 -5.47 -5.39
CA THR A 943 -26.09 -4.58 -6.00
C THR A 943 -27.31 -4.42 -5.08
N SER A 944 -28.33 -3.72 -5.55
CA SER A 944 -29.62 -3.63 -4.85
C SER A 944 -30.41 -4.95 -4.80
N VAL A 945 -29.96 -5.99 -5.50
CA VAL A 945 -30.61 -7.30 -5.54
C VAL A 945 -29.74 -8.33 -4.82
N ASP A 946 -30.33 -8.99 -3.82
CA ASP A 946 -29.61 -10.01 -3.03
C ASP A 946 -29.10 -11.16 -3.90
N GLY A 947 -27.88 -11.60 -3.60
CA GLY A 947 -27.12 -12.60 -4.36
C GLY A 947 -26.60 -12.12 -5.72
N VAL A 948 -26.78 -10.84 -6.09
CA VAL A 948 -26.31 -10.27 -7.36
C VAL A 948 -25.25 -9.19 -7.13
N PHE A 949 -24.12 -9.34 -7.81
CA PHE A 949 -22.94 -8.48 -7.73
C PHE A 949 -22.65 -7.86 -9.10
N ALA A 950 -21.97 -6.71 -9.14
CA ALA A 950 -21.58 -6.06 -10.40
C ALA A 950 -20.12 -5.59 -10.35
N ALA A 951 -19.33 -5.89 -11.39
CA ALA A 951 -17.90 -5.61 -11.42
C ALA A 951 -17.36 -5.23 -12.81
N GLY A 952 -16.37 -4.34 -12.84
CA GLY A 952 -15.74 -3.88 -14.07
C GLY A 952 -16.54 -2.77 -14.75
N ASP A 953 -16.44 -2.67 -16.08
CA ASP A 953 -16.97 -1.52 -16.82
C ASP A 953 -18.48 -1.30 -16.68
N CYS A 954 -19.28 -2.34 -16.42
CA CYS A 954 -20.73 -2.18 -16.19
C CYS A 954 -21.06 -1.51 -14.85
N ARG A 955 -20.12 -1.50 -13.88
CA ARG A 955 -20.23 -0.85 -12.57
C ARG A 955 -19.49 0.49 -12.52
N ARG A 956 -18.24 0.50 -13.02
CA ARG A 956 -17.33 1.65 -12.98
C ARG A 956 -17.57 2.65 -14.12
N GLY A 957 -18.17 2.19 -15.22
CA GLY A 957 -18.05 2.81 -16.53
C GLY A 957 -16.74 2.42 -17.22
N GLN A 958 -16.64 2.71 -18.52
CA GLN A 958 -15.47 2.37 -19.35
C GLN A 958 -14.14 2.76 -18.67
N SER A 959 -13.27 1.78 -18.48
CA SER A 959 -11.96 1.98 -17.84
C SER A 959 -10.86 1.13 -18.49
N LEU A 960 -9.77 0.89 -17.75
CA LEU A 960 -8.63 0.10 -18.23
C LEU A 960 -8.83 -1.40 -17.92
N VAL A 961 -8.24 -2.28 -18.73
CA VAL A 961 -8.22 -3.73 -18.48
C VAL A 961 -7.74 -4.07 -17.07
N VAL A 962 -6.71 -3.38 -16.58
CA VAL A 962 -6.17 -3.59 -15.23
C VAL A 962 -7.20 -3.27 -14.13
N TRP A 963 -8.07 -2.27 -14.32
CA TRP A 963 -9.17 -1.97 -13.38
C TRP A 963 -10.25 -3.05 -13.42
N ALA A 964 -10.56 -3.58 -14.61
CA ALA A 964 -11.51 -4.67 -14.74
C ALA A 964 -11.01 -5.93 -14.00
N ILE A 965 -9.73 -6.27 -14.10
CA ILE A 965 -9.14 -7.40 -13.37
C ILE A 965 -9.21 -7.14 -11.85
N THR A 966 -8.84 -5.95 -11.37
CA THR A 966 -8.95 -5.58 -9.95
C THR A 966 -10.38 -5.73 -9.42
N GLU A 967 -11.37 -5.17 -10.12
CA GLU A 967 -12.78 -5.28 -9.69
C GLU A 967 -13.28 -6.73 -9.74
N GLY A 968 -12.89 -7.53 -10.74
CA GLY A 968 -13.23 -8.95 -10.81
C GLY A 968 -12.68 -9.75 -9.62
N ARG A 969 -11.42 -9.51 -9.23
CA ARG A 969 -10.80 -10.16 -8.05
C ARG A 969 -11.51 -9.78 -6.76
N GLN A 970 -11.83 -8.51 -6.57
CA GLN A 970 -12.49 -8.05 -5.35
C GLN A 970 -13.96 -8.49 -5.29
N ALA A 971 -14.66 -8.54 -6.42
CA ALA A 971 -16.01 -9.07 -6.50
C ALA A 971 -16.04 -10.57 -6.18
N ALA A 972 -15.05 -11.35 -6.63
CA ALA A 972 -14.91 -12.75 -6.23
C ALA A 972 -14.78 -12.90 -4.71
N ALA A 973 -13.92 -12.09 -4.07
CA ALA A 973 -13.78 -12.10 -2.62
C ALA A 973 -15.08 -11.70 -1.88
N ALA A 974 -15.84 -10.74 -2.42
CA ALA A 974 -17.14 -10.35 -1.86
C ALA A 974 -18.18 -11.47 -1.97
N VAL A 975 -18.21 -12.18 -3.12
CA VAL A 975 -19.10 -13.33 -3.34
C VAL A 975 -18.74 -14.51 -2.43
N ASP A 976 -17.47 -14.87 -2.32
CA ASP A 976 -17.03 -15.94 -1.42
C ASP A 976 -17.45 -15.66 0.04
N LYS A 977 -17.27 -14.42 0.49
CA LYS A 977 -17.72 -13.96 1.81
C LYS A 977 -19.25 -14.05 1.97
N TYR A 978 -20.01 -13.73 0.93
CA TYR A 978 -21.47 -13.83 0.93
C TYR A 978 -21.92 -15.29 1.06
N LEU A 979 -21.34 -16.19 0.27
CA LEU A 979 -21.67 -17.62 0.27
C LEU A 979 -21.30 -18.29 1.60
N SER A 980 -20.13 -17.97 2.15
CA SER A 980 -19.66 -18.52 3.43
C SER A 980 -20.57 -18.16 4.62
N ARG A 981 -21.20 -16.97 4.59
CA ARG A 981 -22.18 -16.57 5.63
C ARG A 981 -23.49 -17.35 5.54
N TYR A 982 -23.92 -17.69 4.32
CA TYR A 982 -25.13 -18.48 4.10
C TYR A 982 -24.94 -19.92 4.61
N ASP A 983 -23.76 -20.51 4.42
CA ASP A 983 -23.40 -21.82 5.00
C ASP A 983 -23.47 -21.84 6.53
N GLN A 984 -22.93 -20.81 7.18
CA GLN A 984 -22.95 -20.70 8.65
C GLN A 984 -24.36 -20.47 9.21
N ASN A 985 -25.24 -19.77 8.47
CA ASN A 985 -26.62 -19.55 8.86
C ASN A 985 -27.51 -20.79 8.58
N ALA A 986 -27.30 -21.50 7.47
CA ALA A 986 -28.04 -22.73 7.14
C ALA A 986 -27.68 -23.89 8.07
N ALA A 987 -26.41 -24.03 8.45
CA ALA A 987 -25.97 -24.99 9.48
C ALA A 987 -26.59 -24.69 10.86
N ALA A 988 -26.92 -23.43 11.17
CA ALA A 988 -27.55 -23.04 12.42
C ALA A 988 -29.07 -23.27 12.47
N THR A 989 -29.73 -23.51 11.33
CA THR A 989 -31.19 -23.69 11.21
C THR A 989 -31.66 -25.13 10.98
N GLY A 990 -30.75 -26.10 10.87
CA GLY A 990 -31.05 -27.53 10.99
C GLY A 990 -31.98 -28.12 9.92
N ASP A 991 -31.42 -28.48 8.76
CA ASP A 991 -31.88 -29.65 8.02
C ASP A 991 -30.76 -30.17 7.08
N SER A 992 -29.98 -31.13 7.56
CA SER A 992 -29.32 -32.15 6.72
C SER A 992 -28.56 -33.15 7.61
N THR A 993 -29.01 -34.40 7.55
CA THR A 993 -28.36 -35.58 8.11
C THR A 993 -26.99 -35.83 7.45
N PRO A 994 -25.94 -36.17 8.22
CA PRO A 994 -24.59 -36.37 7.69
C PRO A 994 -24.39 -37.80 7.16
N SER A 995 -24.11 -37.96 5.86
CA SER A 995 -23.43 -39.16 5.35
C SER A 995 -21.92 -38.93 5.38
N GLY A 996 -21.22 -39.74 6.18
CA GLY A 996 -19.89 -39.41 6.68
C GLY A 996 -18.67 -39.73 5.81
N THR A 997 -17.55 -39.36 6.44
CA THR A 997 -16.16 -39.85 6.32
C THR A 997 -15.27 -39.28 5.22
N GLY A 998 -14.21 -38.58 5.65
CA GLY A 998 -13.04 -38.27 4.82
C GLY A 998 -12.20 -37.05 5.27
N LEU A 999 -11.74 -37.01 6.51
CA LEU A 999 -10.79 -36.01 7.03
C LEU A 999 -9.45 -36.09 6.27
N VAL A 1000 -9.05 -35.04 5.52
CA VAL A 1000 -7.64 -34.76 5.17
C VAL A 1000 -7.40 -33.25 5.18
N GLN A 1001 -6.34 -32.84 5.88
CA GLN A 1001 -5.88 -31.47 6.17
C GLN A 1001 -5.36 -30.70 4.94
N PRO A 1002 -5.48 -29.36 4.87
CA PRO A 1002 -4.69 -28.53 3.96
C PRO A 1002 -3.28 -28.27 4.53
N VAL A 1003 -2.28 -28.51 3.70
CA VAL A 1003 -0.90 -28.02 3.84
C VAL A 1003 -0.83 -26.64 3.18
N ALA A 1004 -0.14 -25.71 3.84
CA ALA A 1004 0.06 -24.33 3.42
C ALA A 1004 0.89 -24.20 2.11
N ALA A 1005 0.55 -23.19 1.31
CA ALA A 1005 1.41 -22.56 0.32
C ALA A 1005 1.40 -21.05 0.57
#